data_AF-A0A7S2KJN1-F1
#
_entry.id   AF-A0A7S2KJN1-F1
#
_cell.length_a   1.000
_cell.length_b   1.000
_cell.length_c   1.000
_cell.angle_alpha   90.00
_cell.angle_beta   90.00
_cell.angle_gamma   90.00
#
_symmetry.space_group_name_H-M   'P 1'
#
loop_
_entity.id
_entity.type
_entity.pdbx_description
1 polymer ?
#
loop_
_entity_poly.entity_id
_entity_poly.type
_entity_poly.pdbx_seq_one_letter_code
_entity_poly.pdbx_strand_id
1 'polypeptide(L)'
;MPRRVPAGPGGSATSFCDDLARKQVTFFAPCTSADQAASVLRCAEKRGEEPALVGELLAGSPLRPCWGVDFEDSCLQEPGVFWRQFEDFVRASGAADPAAAHAVPRLPGLELPSLGHRLDGSWMPLHALVLCKLLWARRDVCRRHDFYVPKLETVAEAAYMRQLCEACQEEIGQRGVQIGLIIVFENPRLLLHAEDVVDTLGDLCIGGSLGWHDFFAATARCFRMTPAYRVPLKSDPGIVVGCLRATHRRLARVMHSRGKVALGGMYGATAAAGEGGREHPTVMAGLVRDVVTQLHRGLDGLWVGASLGHARPALALAVAYHGYRVTGSPKVLMQLVDQLLEDAPEEVTSVHAYLEALLAEEYSADPEAEAEELLALSRERKEASQQELRREFAFNIRQSLQYLVAWLSRSSACVALPTEVSGGVAASVLDDLATVERSRWQMWADVRHGRLAKREFLDLLFAELRWLEARRGPTELGTAYEPGTPFSPATRPWYDVAARILTQLVCDPDPAEFATELMLPFCAVNADLAREHAMQEKADSGFIWHTVREACGQGGPFWGDDENPTAEAAAVMREVFPSADFAEELVQRVGDNAFVSEDGCVTWAAAWLSARGLTSEAEGVAGILRAKLGAIFRRFRLQRGAEARLAAHRGVRGVSVAVMRPTAEGPARPFGCGVAAAFGCGAADAERGAKMQPASLVQIASLSKTVGTAFAMEFFRRRGIDFFAAGVNALFRQHAAADEPARFQVQAADGCPAEWAEQVKLAHLVNHTSGLGMHYVPGKRGGRPDVERCLNGEESGYQAVRVCQEPGSAFRYSGGGYLLIQLLLQVVDRFERAGTCTGPLRPIGEIMARFTGSGAADCEMRFDEEVSQRHACGYYPDGQAVAQEGRLFFPELSAGAEATPRCLAAFLGSLVSAFNQRLDLLGGRLDGAAPPGRAAELGHWSESISHETAALMFHADPREPYNAAAKEFMNVDVGVGAFVARAGDNLVACHQAANDGFRGLYAVVFSGPDRGKGVVVVANGDDPAAPLVSDVALEVMRLEQWSDVDFPACDDEPRPSNRRCEGLLAAPAPVAD
;
A
#
# COMPACT_ATOMS: atom_id res chain seq x y z
N MET A 1 13.91 -62.37 -5.09
CA MET A 1 12.55 -62.80 -4.69
C MET A 1 12.34 -62.36 -3.25
N PRO A 2 11.12 -61.93 -2.91
CA PRO A 2 10.35 -62.80 -2.03
C PRO A 2 8.98 -63.10 -2.66
N ARG A 3 8.80 -64.39 -3.00
CA ARG A 3 7.56 -65.07 -3.44
C ARG A 3 6.65 -64.33 -4.44
N ARG A 4 6.73 -64.78 -5.70
CA ARG A 4 5.58 -64.84 -6.61
C ARG A 4 4.41 -65.51 -5.88
N VAL A 5 3.26 -64.85 -5.80
CA VAL A 5 1.98 -65.54 -5.61
C VAL A 5 1.58 -66.09 -6.99
N PRO A 6 1.31 -67.40 -7.12
CA PRO A 6 1.01 -68.02 -8.41
C PRO A 6 -0.39 -67.63 -8.88
N ALA A 7 -0.53 -67.33 -10.18
CA ALA A 7 -1.81 -67.40 -10.85
C ALA A 7 -2.32 -68.85 -10.77
N GLY A 8 -3.34 -69.07 -9.95
CA GLY A 8 -4.07 -70.35 -9.94
C GLY A 8 -4.94 -70.46 -11.19
N PRO A 9 -4.99 -71.62 -11.87
CA PRO A 9 -5.93 -71.84 -12.95
C PRO A 9 -7.33 -72.01 -12.33
N GLY A 10 -8.12 -70.93 -12.32
CA GLY A 10 -9.47 -70.91 -11.76
C GLY A 10 -9.83 -69.74 -10.84
N GLY A 11 -9.09 -68.62 -10.86
CA GLY A 11 -9.41 -67.43 -10.06
C GLY A 11 -10.52 -66.59 -10.69
N SER A 12 -11.66 -66.51 -10.00
CA SER A 12 -12.76 -65.58 -10.28
C SER A 12 -12.25 -64.18 -10.59
N ALA A 13 -12.91 -63.50 -11.52
CA ALA A 13 -12.86 -62.05 -11.65
C ALA A 13 -12.79 -61.43 -10.24
N THR A 14 -11.65 -60.82 -9.89
CA THR A 14 -11.69 -59.69 -8.97
C THR A 14 -12.73 -58.78 -9.58
N SER A 15 -13.89 -58.73 -8.94
CA SER A 15 -15.05 -58.15 -9.57
C SER A 15 -14.72 -56.69 -9.85
N PHE A 16 -15.17 -56.17 -10.99
CA PHE A 16 -15.11 -54.73 -11.26
C PHE A 16 -15.49 -53.89 -10.01
N CYS A 17 -16.38 -54.41 -9.16
CA CYS A 17 -16.76 -53.81 -7.90
C CYS A 17 -15.63 -53.69 -6.85
N ASP A 18 -14.71 -54.65 -6.73
CA ASP A 18 -13.61 -54.60 -5.75
C ASP A 18 -12.56 -53.55 -6.12
N ASP A 19 -12.27 -53.41 -7.42
CA ASP A 19 -11.37 -52.37 -7.94
C ASP A 19 -11.98 -50.97 -7.84
N LEU A 20 -13.30 -50.87 -8.04
CA LEU A 20 -14.04 -49.62 -7.95
C LEU A 20 -14.19 -49.11 -6.51
N ALA A 21 -14.17 -50.01 -5.51
CA ALA A 21 -14.25 -49.65 -4.09
C ALA A 21 -13.02 -48.87 -3.56
N ARG A 22 -11.90 -48.86 -4.31
CA ARG A 22 -10.70 -48.08 -4.00
C ARG A 22 -10.65 -46.75 -4.75
N LYS A 23 -11.58 -46.50 -5.67
CA LYS A 23 -11.69 -45.24 -6.43
C LYS A 23 -12.39 -44.19 -5.59
N GLN A 24 -12.12 -42.92 -5.84
CA GLN A 24 -12.63 -41.84 -4.99
C GLN A 24 -12.97 -40.58 -5.77
N VAL A 25 -14.20 -40.11 -5.62
CA VAL A 25 -14.57 -38.74 -6.01
C VAL A 25 -14.78 -37.97 -4.71
N THR A 26 -13.90 -36.98 -4.46
CA THR A 26 -13.95 -36.20 -3.22
C THR A 26 -14.56 -34.83 -3.45
N PHE A 27 -15.61 -34.54 -2.71
CA PHE A 27 -16.26 -33.26 -2.64
C PHE A 27 -15.58 -32.43 -1.57
N PHE A 28 -14.82 -31.42 -1.99
CA PHE A 28 -14.22 -30.48 -1.04
C PHE A 28 -15.21 -29.38 -0.72
N ALA A 29 -15.52 -29.25 0.56
CA ALA A 29 -16.40 -28.22 1.07
C ALA A 29 -16.05 -27.92 2.53
N PRO A 30 -16.01 -26.63 2.93
CA PRO A 30 -15.88 -26.27 4.33
C PRO A 30 -17.10 -26.73 5.13
N CYS A 31 -16.95 -26.82 6.46
CA CYS A 31 -18.06 -27.08 7.37
C CYS A 31 -18.54 -25.78 8.01
N THR A 32 -19.15 -24.87 7.25
CA THR A 32 -19.55 -23.55 7.79
C THR A 32 -20.78 -23.62 8.70
N SER A 33 -21.60 -24.68 8.60
CA SER A 33 -22.73 -24.94 9.49
C SER A 33 -23.09 -26.43 9.52
N ALA A 34 -23.83 -26.84 10.55
CA ALA A 34 -24.40 -28.18 10.64
C ALA A 34 -25.33 -28.53 9.44
N ASP A 35 -26.10 -27.58 8.92
CA ASP A 35 -26.98 -27.81 7.77
C ASP A 35 -26.20 -28.04 6.47
N GLN A 36 -25.11 -27.28 6.26
CA GLN A 36 -24.22 -27.48 5.13
C GLN A 36 -23.54 -28.85 5.23
N ALA A 37 -23.01 -29.21 6.41
CA ALA A 37 -22.41 -30.52 6.65
C ALA A 37 -23.39 -31.66 6.34
N ALA A 38 -24.62 -31.56 6.82
CA ALA A 38 -25.66 -32.54 6.55
C ALA A 38 -26.02 -32.62 5.05
N SER A 39 -26.01 -31.48 4.35
CA SER A 39 -26.25 -31.41 2.91
C SER A 39 -25.13 -32.08 2.09
N VAL A 40 -23.86 -31.86 2.45
CA VAL A 40 -22.69 -32.45 1.77
C VAL A 40 -22.60 -33.94 2.03
N LEU A 41 -22.88 -34.41 3.26
CA LEU A 41 -22.96 -35.84 3.57
C LEU A 41 -24.00 -36.57 2.71
N ARG A 42 -25.07 -35.87 2.31
CA ARG A 42 -26.13 -36.36 1.41
C ARG A 42 -25.89 -36.01 -0.06
N CYS A 43 -24.66 -35.67 -0.48
CA CYS A 43 -24.35 -35.34 -1.89
C CYS A 43 -24.56 -36.53 -2.84
N ALA A 44 -24.60 -37.76 -2.32
CA ALA A 44 -24.95 -38.95 -3.09
C ALA A 44 -26.43 -39.01 -3.47
N GLU A 45 -27.31 -38.27 -2.78
CA GLU A 45 -28.76 -38.32 -3.01
C GLU A 45 -29.16 -37.55 -4.25
N LYS A 46 -30.14 -38.07 -4.99
CA LYS A 46 -30.71 -37.39 -6.16
C LYS A 46 -31.35 -36.06 -5.74
N ARG A 47 -31.03 -34.99 -6.46
CA ARG A 47 -31.61 -33.65 -6.28
C ARG A 47 -32.16 -33.13 -7.60
N GLY A 48 -33.42 -32.71 -7.60
CA GLY A 48 -34.08 -32.19 -8.81
C GLY A 48 -34.27 -33.23 -9.91
N GLU A 49 -34.42 -32.74 -11.14
CA GLU A 49 -34.40 -33.56 -12.34
C GLU A 49 -32.96 -33.90 -12.71
N GLU A 50 -32.67 -35.18 -12.95
CA GLU A 50 -31.37 -35.66 -13.37
C GLU A 50 -31.55 -36.67 -14.52
N PRO A 51 -30.59 -36.81 -15.44
CA PRO A 51 -30.70 -37.79 -16.50
C PRO A 51 -30.79 -39.22 -15.97
N ALA A 52 -31.65 -40.04 -16.59
CA ALA A 52 -31.94 -41.40 -16.13
C ALA A 52 -30.67 -42.26 -16.01
N LEU A 53 -29.72 -42.10 -16.95
CA LEU A 53 -28.49 -42.86 -16.97
C LEU A 53 -27.58 -42.59 -15.76
N VAL A 54 -27.62 -41.38 -15.17
CA VAL A 54 -26.90 -41.08 -13.92
C VAL A 54 -27.43 -41.96 -12.79
N GLY A 55 -28.75 -42.06 -12.64
CA GLY A 55 -29.38 -42.93 -11.65
C GLY A 55 -29.04 -44.41 -11.87
N GLU A 56 -29.10 -44.88 -13.11
CA GLU A 56 -28.81 -46.27 -13.48
C GLU A 56 -27.36 -46.67 -13.20
N LEU A 57 -26.39 -45.82 -13.55
CA LEU A 57 -24.98 -46.08 -13.30
C LEU A 57 -24.65 -46.12 -11.81
N LEU A 58 -25.34 -45.32 -10.99
CA LEU A 58 -25.09 -45.25 -9.55
C LEU A 58 -25.84 -46.32 -8.74
N ALA A 59 -27.01 -46.80 -9.21
CA ALA A 59 -27.87 -47.75 -8.47
C ALA A 59 -27.22 -49.12 -8.17
N GLY A 60 -26.10 -49.46 -8.82
CA GLY A 60 -25.35 -50.70 -8.58
C GLY A 60 -23.84 -50.49 -8.36
N SER A 61 -23.38 -49.25 -8.21
CA SER A 61 -21.96 -48.93 -8.06
C SER A 61 -21.51 -48.99 -6.60
N PRO A 62 -20.38 -49.65 -6.27
CA PRO A 62 -19.78 -49.54 -4.94
C PRO A 62 -19.04 -48.20 -4.73
N LEU A 63 -18.88 -47.38 -5.77
CA LEU A 63 -18.24 -46.07 -5.67
C LEU A 63 -19.11 -45.14 -4.83
N ARG A 64 -18.56 -44.68 -3.72
CA ARG A 64 -19.20 -43.72 -2.83
C ARG A 64 -18.46 -42.39 -2.87
N PRO A 65 -19.19 -41.25 -2.79
CA PRO A 65 -18.53 -39.97 -2.65
C PRO A 65 -17.78 -39.90 -1.32
N CYS A 66 -16.70 -39.12 -1.31
CA CYS A 66 -16.05 -38.68 -0.08
C CYS A 66 -16.30 -37.20 0.15
N TRP A 67 -16.40 -36.80 1.42
CA TRP A 67 -16.37 -35.40 1.81
C TRP A 67 -14.97 -35.05 2.33
N GLY A 68 -14.26 -34.23 1.57
CA GLY A 68 -13.04 -33.55 2.01
C GLY A 68 -13.42 -32.35 2.85
N VAL A 69 -13.65 -32.54 4.16
CA VAL A 69 -13.84 -31.40 5.06
C VAL A 69 -12.50 -30.72 5.26
N ASP A 70 -12.44 -29.44 4.97
CA ASP A 70 -11.19 -28.71 4.98
C ASP A 70 -11.03 -27.89 6.25
N PHE A 71 -9.92 -28.11 6.97
CA PHE A 71 -9.50 -27.33 8.13
C PHE A 71 -8.28 -26.43 7.80
N GLU A 72 -8.00 -26.25 6.52
CA GLU A 72 -6.80 -25.59 6.00
C GLU A 72 -7.20 -24.43 5.06
N ASP A 73 -6.93 -24.47 3.75
CA ASP A 73 -7.06 -23.35 2.80
C ASP A 73 -8.47 -22.74 2.73
N SER A 74 -9.52 -23.56 2.88
CA SER A 74 -10.92 -23.11 2.78
C SER A 74 -11.60 -22.90 4.14
N CYS A 75 -10.82 -22.86 5.23
CA CYS A 75 -11.29 -22.70 6.61
C CYS A 75 -10.83 -21.38 7.25
N LEU A 76 -11.72 -20.74 8.02
CA LEU A 76 -11.39 -19.54 8.79
C LEU A 76 -10.65 -19.94 10.06
N GLN A 77 -9.47 -19.35 10.29
CA GLN A 77 -8.59 -19.69 11.40
C GLN A 77 -8.88 -18.90 12.70
N GLU A 78 -9.98 -18.14 12.74
CA GLU A 78 -10.44 -17.49 13.97
C GLU A 78 -10.90 -18.57 14.96
N PRO A 79 -10.34 -18.66 16.18
CA PRO A 79 -10.57 -19.77 17.11
C PRO A 79 -12.05 -20.11 17.34
N GLY A 80 -12.90 -19.10 17.58
CA GLY A 80 -14.33 -19.32 17.86
C GLY A 80 -15.08 -19.93 16.68
N VAL A 81 -14.81 -19.45 15.46
CA VAL A 81 -15.36 -19.99 14.22
C VAL A 81 -14.77 -21.36 13.93
N PHE A 82 -13.44 -21.48 13.92
CA PHE A 82 -12.73 -22.73 13.60
C PHE A 82 -13.21 -23.90 14.46
N TRP A 83 -13.22 -23.73 15.78
CA TRP A 83 -13.62 -24.81 16.69
C TRP A 83 -15.13 -25.11 16.64
N ARG A 84 -15.97 -24.13 16.30
CA ARG A 84 -17.39 -24.39 16.02
C ARG A 84 -17.57 -25.23 14.77
N GLN A 85 -16.88 -24.90 13.68
CA GLN A 85 -16.91 -25.68 12.44
C GLN A 85 -16.41 -27.11 12.68
N PHE A 86 -15.36 -27.25 13.49
CA PHE A 86 -14.86 -28.54 13.96
C PHE A 86 -15.93 -29.34 14.71
N GLU A 87 -16.63 -28.72 15.68
CA GLU A 87 -17.67 -29.39 16.46
C GLU A 87 -18.88 -29.78 15.61
N ASP A 88 -19.30 -28.90 14.69
CA ASP A 88 -20.37 -29.17 13.72
C ASP A 88 -19.99 -30.36 12.83
N PHE A 89 -18.74 -30.41 12.35
CA PHE A 89 -18.22 -31.55 11.60
C PHE A 89 -18.26 -32.85 12.40
N VAL A 90 -17.74 -32.84 13.63
CA VAL A 90 -17.73 -34.03 14.51
C VAL A 90 -19.15 -34.52 14.76
N ARG A 91 -20.09 -33.61 15.02
CA ARG A 91 -21.51 -33.96 15.25
C ARG A 91 -22.16 -34.54 13.99
N ALA A 92 -22.00 -33.87 12.85
CA ALA A 92 -22.61 -34.29 11.59
C ALA A 92 -22.06 -35.64 11.11
N SER A 93 -20.73 -35.79 11.13
CA SER A 93 -20.08 -37.06 10.73
C SER A 93 -20.35 -38.21 11.72
N GLY A 94 -20.58 -37.90 13.00
CA GLY A 94 -20.98 -38.89 14.02
C GLY A 94 -22.41 -39.40 13.89
N ALA A 95 -23.31 -38.59 13.33
CA ALA A 95 -24.72 -38.92 13.13
C ALA A 95 -25.05 -39.39 11.70
N ALA A 96 -24.04 -39.47 10.81
CA ALA A 96 -24.24 -39.80 9.41
C ALA A 96 -24.67 -41.26 9.20
N ASP A 97 -25.56 -41.49 8.23
CA ASP A 97 -25.91 -42.83 7.76
C ASP A 97 -24.66 -43.52 7.19
N PRO A 98 -24.42 -44.81 7.46
CA PRO A 98 -23.38 -45.58 6.79
C PRO A 98 -23.39 -45.50 5.25
N ALA A 99 -24.51 -45.17 4.61
CA ALA A 99 -24.64 -44.95 3.16
C ALA A 99 -24.28 -43.52 2.69
N ALA A 100 -24.05 -42.58 3.61
CA ALA A 100 -23.64 -41.22 3.32
C ALA A 100 -22.20 -41.14 2.78
N ALA A 101 -21.79 -39.94 2.37
CA ALA A 101 -20.42 -39.68 1.92
C ALA A 101 -19.40 -39.98 3.05
N HIS A 102 -18.27 -40.62 2.70
CA HIS A 102 -17.20 -40.90 3.66
C HIS A 102 -16.41 -39.63 3.97
N ALA A 103 -16.40 -39.22 5.23
CA ALA A 103 -15.72 -37.99 5.66
C ALA A 103 -14.21 -38.20 5.86
N VAL A 104 -13.40 -37.50 5.06
CA VAL A 104 -11.94 -37.54 5.04
C VAL A 104 -11.40 -36.12 5.30
N PRO A 105 -11.14 -35.74 6.55
CA PRO A 105 -10.68 -34.38 6.88
C PRO A 105 -9.31 -34.06 6.28
N ARG A 106 -9.15 -32.86 5.71
CA ARG A 106 -7.85 -32.26 5.39
C ARG A 106 -7.32 -31.59 6.65
N LEU A 107 -6.16 -32.05 7.11
CA LEU A 107 -5.48 -31.46 8.26
C LEU A 107 -4.92 -30.08 7.88
N PRO A 108 -4.75 -29.17 8.86
CA PRO A 108 -3.94 -27.96 8.68
C PRO A 108 -2.51 -28.27 8.22
N GLY A 109 -1.88 -27.32 7.52
CA GLY A 109 -0.45 -27.34 7.23
C GLY A 109 0.41 -27.31 8.49
N LEU A 110 1.68 -27.75 8.37
CA LEU A 110 2.61 -27.84 9.50
C LEU A 110 3.01 -26.46 10.06
N GLU A 111 2.90 -25.43 9.22
CA GLU A 111 3.23 -24.04 9.50
C GLU A 111 2.18 -23.33 10.36
N LEU A 112 0.95 -23.85 10.43
CA LEU A 112 -0.16 -23.17 11.08
C LEU A 112 -0.15 -23.35 12.61
N PRO A 113 -0.07 -22.25 13.39
CA PRO A 113 -0.20 -22.32 14.84
C PRO A 113 -1.67 -22.35 15.28
N SER A 114 -1.96 -22.99 16.41
CA SER A 114 -3.28 -22.90 17.04
C SER A 114 -3.38 -21.60 17.85
N LEU A 115 -4.13 -20.62 17.34
CA LEU A 115 -4.31 -19.29 17.94
C LEU A 115 -5.05 -19.26 19.31
N GLY A 116 -5.35 -20.42 19.90
CA GLY A 116 -6.03 -20.55 21.20
C GLY A 116 -5.38 -21.54 22.18
N HIS A 117 -4.32 -22.25 21.79
CA HIS A 117 -3.72 -23.31 22.60
C HIS A 117 -2.22 -23.12 22.71
N ARG A 118 -1.71 -23.04 23.94
CA ARG A 118 -0.27 -22.90 24.22
C ARG A 118 0.24 -24.05 25.08
N LEU A 119 1.46 -24.47 24.79
CA LEU A 119 2.24 -25.42 25.60
C LEU A 119 3.60 -24.77 25.87
N ASP A 120 3.97 -24.68 27.15
CA ASP A 120 5.23 -24.06 27.61
C ASP A 120 5.48 -22.65 27.04
N GLY A 121 4.41 -21.88 26.86
CA GLY A 121 4.45 -20.50 26.34
C GLY A 121 4.38 -20.38 24.81
N SER A 122 4.63 -21.46 24.07
CA SER A 122 4.57 -21.51 22.60
C SER A 122 3.19 -21.94 22.10
N TRP A 123 2.77 -21.41 20.96
CA TRP A 123 1.56 -21.88 20.28
C TRP A 123 1.71 -23.33 19.86
N MET A 124 0.68 -24.14 20.13
CA MET A 124 0.67 -25.53 19.71
C MET A 124 0.49 -25.62 18.19
N PRO A 125 1.12 -26.60 17.52
CA PRO A 125 0.90 -26.82 16.10
C PRO A 125 -0.55 -27.25 15.83
N LEU A 126 -1.23 -26.55 14.90
CA LEU A 126 -2.67 -26.75 14.69
C LEU A 126 -2.97 -28.13 14.11
N HIS A 127 -2.12 -28.65 13.21
CA HIS A 127 -2.26 -30.00 12.64
C HIS A 127 -2.28 -31.09 13.70
N ALA A 128 -1.36 -31.02 14.66
CA ALA A 128 -1.26 -31.99 15.74
C ALA A 128 -2.50 -31.95 16.63
N LEU A 129 -2.96 -30.74 16.98
CA LEU A 129 -4.14 -30.55 17.81
C LEU A 129 -5.43 -31.03 17.12
N VAL A 130 -5.62 -30.69 15.84
CA VAL A 130 -6.78 -31.12 15.05
C VAL A 130 -6.77 -32.64 14.89
N LEU A 131 -5.63 -33.25 14.55
CA LEU A 131 -5.50 -34.70 14.45
C LEU A 131 -5.89 -35.38 15.77
N CYS A 132 -5.29 -34.98 16.88
CA CYS A 132 -5.56 -35.57 18.20
C CYS A 132 -7.04 -35.43 18.58
N LYS A 133 -7.64 -34.24 18.39
CA LYS A 133 -9.04 -34.01 18.71
C LYS A 133 -9.98 -34.81 17.80
N LEU A 134 -9.69 -34.96 16.52
CA LEU A 134 -10.51 -35.76 15.60
C LEU A 134 -10.47 -37.24 15.96
N LEU A 135 -9.27 -37.77 16.20
CA LEU A 135 -9.09 -39.16 16.64
C LEU A 135 -9.83 -39.39 17.95
N TRP A 136 -9.66 -38.51 18.93
CA TRP A 136 -10.36 -38.63 20.20
C TRP A 136 -11.88 -38.51 20.05
N ALA A 137 -12.38 -37.46 19.40
CA ALA A 137 -13.82 -37.21 19.32
C ALA A 137 -14.57 -38.32 18.56
N ARG A 138 -13.94 -38.95 17.56
CA ARG A 138 -14.56 -39.95 16.69
C ARG A 138 -14.14 -41.40 16.99
N ARG A 139 -13.37 -41.65 18.05
CA ARG A 139 -12.84 -42.97 18.45
C ARG A 139 -13.88 -44.08 18.64
N ASP A 140 -15.12 -43.71 18.99
CA ASP A 140 -16.23 -44.66 19.19
C ASP A 140 -17.15 -44.77 17.97
N VAL A 141 -16.97 -43.90 16.97
CA VAL A 141 -17.79 -43.82 15.75
C VAL A 141 -17.16 -44.63 14.62
N CYS A 142 -15.84 -44.49 14.43
CA CYS A 142 -15.12 -45.22 13.41
C CYS A 142 -13.82 -45.80 14.00
N ARG A 143 -13.41 -46.98 13.53
CA ARG A 143 -12.12 -47.58 13.88
C ARG A 143 -10.99 -47.13 12.96
N ARG A 144 -11.30 -46.63 11.77
CA ARG A 144 -10.32 -46.14 10.79
C ARG A 144 -10.58 -44.69 10.45
N HIS A 145 -9.57 -43.85 10.59
CA HIS A 145 -9.63 -42.42 10.28
C HIS A 145 -8.68 -42.12 9.15
N ASP A 146 -9.23 -41.69 8.02
CA ASP A 146 -8.46 -41.28 6.86
C ASP A 146 -8.35 -39.75 6.84
N PHE A 147 -7.17 -39.22 6.51
CA PHE A 147 -6.89 -37.79 6.48
C PHE A 147 -6.16 -37.38 5.21
N TYR A 148 -6.46 -36.19 4.69
CA TYR A 148 -5.58 -35.51 3.74
C TYR A 148 -4.51 -34.73 4.51
N VAL A 149 -3.25 -34.83 4.06
CA VAL A 149 -2.12 -34.08 4.64
C VAL A 149 -1.58 -33.12 3.57
N PRO A 150 -1.76 -31.80 3.75
CA PRO A 150 -1.30 -30.81 2.78
C PRO A 150 0.14 -30.36 3.00
N LYS A 151 0.66 -29.61 2.02
CA LYS A 151 1.82 -28.72 2.09
C LYS A 151 3.14 -29.31 2.62
N LEU A 152 3.29 -30.63 2.66
CA LEU A 152 4.58 -31.25 2.95
C LEU A 152 5.59 -30.90 1.85
N GLU A 153 6.83 -30.65 2.24
CA GLU A 153 7.91 -30.29 1.33
C GLU A 153 9.03 -31.33 1.28
N THR A 154 9.20 -32.09 2.36
CA THR A 154 10.34 -32.99 2.55
C THR A 154 9.93 -34.38 3.05
N VAL A 155 10.79 -35.37 2.79
CA VAL A 155 10.66 -36.72 3.35
C VAL A 155 10.76 -36.70 4.88
N ALA A 156 11.50 -35.76 5.46
CA ALA A 156 11.62 -35.61 6.90
C ALA A 156 10.29 -35.20 7.56
N GLU A 157 9.51 -34.34 6.90
CA GLU A 157 8.17 -33.98 7.36
C GLU A 157 7.20 -35.16 7.26
N ALA A 158 7.31 -36.00 6.23
CA ALA A 158 6.56 -37.25 6.15
C ALA A 158 6.95 -38.22 7.30
N ALA A 159 8.24 -38.31 7.64
CA ALA A 159 8.71 -39.08 8.79
C ALA A 159 8.16 -38.53 10.11
N TYR A 160 8.11 -37.21 10.27
CA TYR A 160 7.46 -36.55 11.41
C TYR A 160 5.97 -36.92 11.49
N MET A 161 5.24 -36.87 10.38
CA MET A 161 3.82 -37.24 10.35
C MET A 161 3.61 -38.71 10.74
N ARG A 162 4.50 -39.61 10.28
CA ARG A 162 4.49 -41.01 10.73
C ARG A 162 4.67 -41.12 12.24
N GLN A 163 5.68 -40.48 12.80
CA GLN A 163 5.93 -40.51 14.25
C GLN A 163 4.74 -39.98 15.05
N LEU A 164 4.14 -38.87 14.60
CA LEU A 164 2.95 -38.29 15.23
C LEU A 164 1.75 -39.25 15.18
N CYS A 165 1.50 -39.88 14.03
CA CYS A 165 0.41 -40.84 13.89
C CYS A 165 0.64 -42.12 14.70
N GLU A 166 1.87 -42.66 14.71
CA GLU A 166 2.23 -43.84 15.51
C GLU A 166 2.06 -43.54 17.01
N ALA A 167 2.53 -42.39 17.49
CA ALA A 167 2.34 -41.95 18.88
C ALA A 167 0.85 -41.80 19.24
N CYS A 168 0.05 -41.17 18.37
CA CYS A 168 -1.40 -41.07 18.57
C CYS A 168 -2.08 -42.44 18.66
N GLN A 169 -1.69 -43.40 17.80
CA GLN A 169 -2.24 -44.75 17.83
C GLN A 169 -1.80 -45.53 19.08
N GLU A 170 -0.57 -45.33 19.56
CA GLU A 170 -0.08 -45.95 20.79
C GLU A 170 -0.87 -45.46 22.01
N GLU A 171 -1.03 -44.14 22.15
CA GLU A 171 -1.76 -43.51 23.25
C GLU A 171 -3.26 -43.84 23.24
N ILE A 172 -3.89 -43.87 22.05
CA ILE A 172 -5.32 -44.21 21.90
C ILE A 172 -5.55 -45.75 21.84
N GLY A 173 -4.47 -46.53 21.73
CA GLY A 173 -4.43 -47.92 21.23
C GLY A 173 -5.36 -48.93 21.91
N GLN A 174 -5.85 -48.64 23.11
CA GLN A 174 -6.90 -49.42 23.78
C GLN A 174 -8.22 -49.50 23.00
N ARG A 175 -8.45 -48.62 22.01
CA ARG A 175 -9.69 -48.57 21.21
C ARG A 175 -9.55 -49.14 19.79
N GLY A 176 -8.37 -49.59 19.39
CA GLY A 176 -8.13 -50.18 18.07
C GLY A 176 -8.29 -49.20 16.91
N VAL A 177 -7.98 -47.92 17.13
CA VAL A 177 -8.01 -46.85 16.13
C VAL A 177 -6.84 -47.02 15.14
N GLN A 178 -7.14 -46.90 13.85
CA GLN A 178 -6.19 -46.94 12.74
C GLN A 178 -6.21 -45.62 11.97
N ILE A 179 -5.05 -45.19 11.49
CA ILE A 179 -4.86 -43.96 10.73
C ILE A 179 -4.44 -44.29 9.29
N GLY A 180 -5.12 -43.65 8.33
CA GLY A 180 -4.75 -43.64 6.92
C GLY A 180 -4.48 -42.21 6.45
N LEU A 181 -3.42 -42.02 5.67
CA LEU A 181 -2.98 -40.72 5.17
C LEU A 181 -2.99 -40.69 3.63
N ILE A 182 -3.66 -39.69 3.08
CA ILE A 182 -3.59 -39.30 1.68
C ILE A 182 -2.72 -38.05 1.59
N ILE A 183 -1.52 -38.17 1.02
CA ILE A 183 -0.59 -37.05 0.94
C ILE A 183 -0.94 -36.18 -0.28
N VAL A 184 -1.13 -34.88 -0.08
CA VAL A 184 -1.35 -33.95 -1.18
C VAL A 184 0.02 -33.51 -1.71
N PHE A 185 0.38 -34.01 -2.90
CA PHE A 185 1.62 -33.67 -3.59
C PHE A 185 1.48 -32.35 -4.34
N GLU A 186 1.48 -31.27 -3.56
CA GLU A 186 1.36 -29.88 -4.02
C GLU A 186 2.65 -29.08 -3.85
N ASN A 187 3.78 -29.78 -3.69
CA ASN A 187 5.12 -29.19 -3.73
C ASN A 187 5.98 -30.01 -4.72
N PRO A 188 6.69 -29.36 -5.66
CA PRO A 188 7.51 -30.09 -6.64
C PRO A 188 8.62 -30.92 -5.98
N ARG A 189 9.22 -30.44 -4.88
CA ARG A 189 10.25 -31.20 -4.14
C ARG A 189 9.66 -32.50 -3.60
N LEU A 190 8.47 -32.43 -3.01
CA LEU A 190 7.82 -33.62 -2.45
C LEU A 190 7.45 -34.62 -3.56
N LEU A 191 6.90 -34.15 -4.68
CA LEU A 191 6.52 -35.03 -5.79
C LEU A 191 7.73 -35.72 -6.44
N LEU A 192 8.88 -35.05 -6.52
CA LEU A 192 10.13 -35.66 -6.98
C LEU A 192 10.61 -36.76 -6.03
N HIS A 193 10.32 -36.64 -4.73
CA HIS A 193 10.63 -37.63 -3.70
C HIS A 193 9.43 -38.52 -3.30
N ALA A 194 8.41 -38.62 -4.16
CA ALA A 194 7.17 -39.31 -3.81
C ALA A 194 7.38 -40.79 -3.41
N GLU A 195 8.31 -41.48 -4.07
CA GLU A 195 8.71 -42.85 -3.71
C GLU A 195 9.18 -42.94 -2.25
N ASP A 196 10.12 -42.06 -1.86
CA ASP A 196 10.70 -42.01 -0.53
C ASP A 196 9.66 -41.63 0.53
N VAL A 197 8.74 -40.72 0.20
CA VAL A 197 7.63 -40.31 1.07
C VAL A 197 6.70 -41.48 1.37
N VAL A 198 6.27 -42.21 0.32
CA VAL A 198 5.36 -43.36 0.49
C VAL A 198 6.06 -44.48 1.27
N ASP A 199 7.34 -44.76 0.98
CA ASP A 199 8.11 -45.78 1.70
C ASP A 199 8.33 -45.40 3.17
N THR A 200 8.54 -44.13 3.46
CA THR A 200 8.70 -43.60 4.82
C THR A 200 7.43 -43.78 5.65
N LEU A 201 6.27 -43.45 5.07
CA LEU A 201 4.96 -43.56 5.71
C LEU A 201 4.45 -45.01 5.80
N GLY A 202 4.91 -45.90 4.90
CA GLY A 202 4.59 -47.32 4.90
C GLY A 202 3.08 -47.60 4.79
N ASP A 203 2.55 -48.32 5.78
CA ASP A 203 1.13 -48.70 5.81
C ASP A 203 0.18 -47.53 6.14
N LEU A 204 0.70 -46.46 6.76
CA LEU A 204 -0.09 -45.25 7.01
C LEU A 204 -0.45 -44.54 5.70
N CYS A 205 0.39 -44.58 4.67
CA CYS A 205 0.05 -44.00 3.38
C CYS A 205 -0.96 -44.89 2.67
N ILE A 206 -2.14 -44.35 2.35
CA ILE A 206 -3.21 -45.08 1.63
C ILE A 206 -3.39 -44.56 0.20
N GLY A 207 -2.84 -43.37 -0.09
CA GLY A 207 -2.86 -42.76 -1.41
C GLY A 207 -2.10 -41.43 -1.45
N GLY A 208 -2.12 -40.82 -2.62
CA GLY A 208 -1.68 -39.45 -2.84
C GLY A 208 -2.66 -38.68 -3.71
N SER A 209 -2.65 -37.36 -3.60
CA SER A 209 -3.50 -36.44 -4.38
C SER A 209 -2.68 -35.28 -4.96
N LEU A 210 -3.24 -34.48 -5.87
CA LEU A 210 -2.59 -33.33 -6.48
C LEU A 210 -3.36 -32.03 -6.19
N GLY A 211 -2.68 -31.02 -5.66
CA GLY A 211 -3.20 -29.66 -5.52
C GLY A 211 -2.48 -28.73 -6.50
N TRP A 212 -3.12 -28.34 -7.60
CA TRP A 212 -2.41 -27.67 -8.70
C TRP A 212 -2.13 -26.18 -8.45
N HIS A 213 -3.00 -25.46 -7.73
CA HIS A 213 -2.77 -24.08 -7.34
C HIS A 213 -1.53 -23.95 -6.43
N ASP A 214 -1.51 -24.74 -5.35
CA ASP A 214 -0.37 -24.82 -4.44
C ASP A 214 0.88 -25.37 -5.13
N PHE A 215 0.75 -26.35 -6.04
CA PHE A 215 1.89 -26.84 -6.82
C PHE A 215 2.58 -25.72 -7.60
N PHE A 216 1.82 -24.87 -8.30
CA PHE A 216 2.42 -23.74 -9.02
C PHE A 216 2.95 -22.65 -8.09
N ALA A 217 2.26 -22.37 -6.97
CA ALA A 217 2.73 -21.42 -5.96
C ALA A 217 4.06 -21.88 -5.33
N ALA A 218 4.13 -23.14 -4.88
CA ALA A 218 5.32 -23.75 -4.32
C ALA A 218 6.47 -23.82 -5.35
N THR A 219 6.16 -24.14 -6.62
CA THR A 219 7.17 -24.11 -7.69
C THR A 219 7.70 -22.69 -7.91
N ALA A 220 6.82 -21.69 -7.98
CA ALA A 220 7.22 -20.29 -8.09
C ALA A 220 8.09 -19.82 -6.92
N ARG A 221 7.75 -20.23 -5.69
CA ARG A 221 8.56 -19.97 -4.49
C ARG A 221 9.94 -20.65 -4.53
N CYS A 222 9.99 -21.91 -4.94
CA CYS A 222 11.24 -22.67 -5.07
C CYS A 222 12.17 -22.05 -6.12
N PHE A 223 11.61 -21.57 -7.24
CA PHE A 223 12.34 -20.95 -8.34
C PHE A 223 12.28 -19.42 -8.33
N ARG A 224 11.97 -18.80 -7.18
CA ARG A 224 11.70 -17.35 -7.09
C ARG A 224 12.86 -16.48 -7.57
N MET A 225 14.10 -16.98 -7.44
CA MET A 225 15.31 -16.30 -7.90
C MET A 225 15.70 -16.61 -9.35
N THR A 226 14.90 -17.39 -10.08
CA THR A 226 15.17 -17.81 -11.46
C THR A 226 14.34 -16.99 -12.44
N PRO A 227 14.92 -15.97 -13.12
CA PRO A 227 14.17 -15.08 -14.01
C PRO A 227 13.61 -15.77 -15.26
N ALA A 228 14.04 -17.00 -15.56
CA ALA A 228 13.50 -17.79 -16.67
C ALA A 228 12.20 -18.53 -16.30
N TYR A 229 11.96 -18.80 -15.01
CA TYR A 229 10.76 -19.51 -14.58
C TYR A 229 9.53 -18.59 -14.63
N ARG A 230 8.43 -19.10 -15.18
CA ARG A 230 7.14 -18.39 -15.27
C ARG A 230 6.01 -19.32 -14.85
N VAL A 231 5.12 -18.81 -14.00
CA VAL A 231 3.87 -19.48 -13.69
C VAL A 231 2.97 -19.42 -14.94
N PRO A 232 2.32 -20.52 -15.36
CA PRO A 232 1.35 -20.48 -16.46
C PRO A 232 0.24 -19.45 -16.20
N LEU A 233 -0.20 -18.70 -17.22
CA LEU A 233 -1.33 -17.77 -17.08
C LEU A 233 -2.61 -18.56 -16.77
N LYS A 234 -3.51 -18.03 -15.92
CA LYS A 234 -4.81 -18.68 -15.63
C LYS A 234 -5.72 -18.73 -16.85
N SER A 235 -5.53 -17.78 -17.77
CA SER A 235 -6.24 -17.72 -19.05
C SER A 235 -5.81 -18.79 -20.05
N ASP A 236 -4.76 -19.58 -19.78
CA ASP A 236 -4.34 -20.68 -20.65
C ASP A 236 -5.34 -21.86 -20.55
N PRO A 237 -6.12 -22.17 -21.60
CA PRO A 237 -7.07 -23.29 -21.58
C PRO A 237 -6.37 -24.66 -21.53
N GLY A 238 -5.06 -24.70 -21.74
CA GLY A 238 -4.22 -25.89 -21.76
C GLY A 238 -3.50 -26.20 -20.46
N ILE A 239 -3.76 -25.54 -19.32
CA ILE A 239 -3.02 -25.80 -18.06
C ILE A 239 -3.10 -27.27 -17.64
N VAL A 240 -4.32 -27.81 -17.52
CA VAL A 240 -4.49 -29.22 -17.12
C VAL A 240 -3.95 -30.14 -18.19
N VAL A 241 -4.26 -29.87 -19.47
CA VAL A 241 -3.89 -30.75 -20.58
C VAL A 241 -2.37 -30.76 -20.84
N GLY A 242 -1.69 -29.62 -20.76
CA GLY A 242 -0.27 -29.47 -21.10
C GLY A 242 0.66 -29.39 -19.90
N CYS A 243 0.31 -28.67 -18.83
CA CYS A 243 1.23 -28.39 -17.73
C CYS A 243 1.20 -29.41 -16.58
N LEU A 244 0.08 -30.12 -16.39
CA LEU A 244 -0.10 -31.09 -15.30
C LEU A 244 -0.03 -32.55 -15.75
N ARG A 245 0.23 -32.81 -17.04
CA ARG A 245 0.25 -34.17 -17.58
C ARG A 245 1.31 -35.04 -16.92
N ALA A 246 2.52 -34.53 -16.75
CA ALA A 246 3.61 -35.25 -16.11
C ALA A 246 3.36 -35.47 -14.61
N THR A 247 2.75 -34.51 -13.90
CA THR A 247 2.42 -34.65 -12.48
C THR A 247 1.39 -35.76 -12.25
N HIS A 248 0.34 -35.82 -13.08
CA HIS A 248 -0.69 -36.88 -13.02
C HIS A 248 -0.06 -38.27 -13.20
N ARG A 249 0.77 -38.42 -14.23
CA ARG A 249 1.39 -39.71 -14.58
C ARG A 249 2.42 -40.16 -13.55
N ARG A 250 3.24 -39.24 -13.04
CA ARG A 250 4.20 -39.54 -11.98
C ARG A 250 3.47 -40.02 -10.72
N LEU A 251 2.44 -39.29 -10.28
CA LEU A 251 1.67 -39.71 -9.10
C LEU A 251 1.04 -41.09 -9.29
N ALA A 252 0.36 -41.31 -10.42
CA ALA A 252 -0.25 -42.61 -10.74
C ALA A 252 0.80 -43.74 -10.70
N ARG A 253 1.94 -43.56 -11.37
CA ARG A 253 3.03 -44.53 -11.39
C ARG A 253 3.54 -44.86 -9.98
N VAL A 254 3.84 -43.84 -9.17
CA VAL A 254 4.39 -44.02 -7.83
C VAL A 254 3.39 -44.73 -6.92
N MET A 255 2.13 -44.26 -6.89
CA MET A 255 1.09 -44.84 -6.03
C MET A 255 0.74 -46.26 -6.44
N HIS A 256 0.52 -46.51 -7.73
CA HIS A 256 0.14 -47.84 -8.23
C HIS A 256 1.24 -48.87 -8.04
N SER A 257 2.52 -48.49 -8.20
CA SER A 257 3.66 -49.39 -7.92
C SER A 257 3.69 -49.90 -6.48
N ARG A 258 3.00 -49.22 -5.56
CA ARG A 258 2.90 -49.54 -4.12
C ARG A 258 1.48 -49.94 -3.70
N GLY A 259 0.56 -50.15 -4.66
CA GLY A 259 -0.82 -50.55 -4.40
C GLY A 259 -1.66 -49.50 -3.67
N LYS A 260 -1.28 -48.22 -3.78
CA LYS A 260 -1.96 -47.07 -3.18
C LYS A 260 -2.81 -46.34 -4.22
N VAL A 261 -3.76 -45.52 -3.75
CA VAL A 261 -4.68 -44.77 -4.62
C VAL A 261 -4.03 -43.48 -5.11
N ALA A 262 -4.16 -43.15 -6.40
CA ALA A 262 -3.71 -41.89 -6.98
C ALA A 262 -4.91 -41.00 -7.30
N LEU A 263 -5.00 -39.84 -6.67
CA LEU A 263 -6.11 -38.91 -6.83
C LEU A 263 -5.67 -37.66 -7.59
N GLY A 264 -6.53 -37.22 -8.47
CA GLY A 264 -6.41 -35.96 -9.18
C GLY A 264 -6.68 -34.73 -8.35
N GLY A 265 -6.65 -33.58 -9.01
CA GLY A 265 -6.93 -32.27 -8.43
C GLY A 265 -8.37 -31.80 -8.64
N MET A 266 -8.63 -30.56 -8.22
CA MET A 266 -9.98 -29.98 -8.18
C MET A 266 -10.46 -29.41 -9.50
N TYR A 267 -11.69 -29.77 -9.88
CA TYR A 267 -12.54 -28.96 -10.77
C TYR A 267 -13.40 -27.99 -9.96
N GLY A 268 -13.12 -26.68 -10.06
CA GLY A 268 -13.71 -25.65 -9.19
C GLY A 268 -14.74 -24.73 -9.84
N ALA A 269 -14.97 -24.83 -11.16
CA ALA A 269 -15.89 -23.94 -11.87
C ALA A 269 -17.36 -24.32 -11.64
N THR A 270 -18.23 -23.34 -11.45
CA THR A 270 -19.68 -23.46 -11.27
C THR A 270 -20.40 -22.43 -12.14
N ALA A 271 -21.69 -22.66 -12.46
CA ALA A 271 -22.50 -21.63 -13.09
C ALA A 271 -22.56 -20.35 -12.23
N ALA A 272 -22.63 -19.18 -12.88
CA ALA A 272 -22.92 -17.93 -12.19
C ALA A 272 -24.32 -18.01 -11.54
N ALA A 273 -24.51 -17.34 -10.40
CA ALA A 273 -25.76 -17.39 -9.65
C ALA A 273 -26.96 -16.98 -10.53
N GLY A 274 -27.82 -17.96 -10.86
CA GLY A 274 -28.99 -17.80 -11.72
C GLY A 274 -30.20 -18.60 -11.21
N GLU A 275 -31.40 -18.18 -11.60
CA GLU A 275 -32.66 -18.84 -11.22
C GLU A 275 -32.79 -20.20 -11.92
N GLY A 276 -32.67 -21.31 -11.18
CA GLY A 276 -33.03 -22.64 -11.71
C GLY A 276 -32.25 -23.85 -11.18
N GLY A 277 -31.09 -23.67 -10.53
CA GLY A 277 -30.37 -24.76 -9.86
C GLY A 277 -29.74 -25.85 -10.76
N ARG A 278 -29.95 -25.82 -12.09
CA ARG A 278 -29.26 -26.67 -13.08
C ARG A 278 -27.95 -25.99 -13.51
N GLU A 279 -26.86 -26.74 -13.55
CA GLU A 279 -25.55 -26.24 -14.02
C GLU A 279 -25.60 -25.86 -15.50
N HIS A 280 -24.88 -24.80 -15.88
CA HIS A 280 -24.83 -24.35 -17.27
C HIS A 280 -24.11 -25.41 -18.14
N PRO A 281 -24.61 -25.74 -19.36
CA PRO A 281 -24.03 -26.79 -20.19
C PRO A 281 -22.53 -26.64 -20.46
N THR A 282 -22.03 -25.43 -20.69
CA THR A 282 -20.58 -25.17 -20.86
C THR A 282 -19.74 -25.52 -19.61
N VAL A 283 -20.27 -25.26 -18.40
CA VAL A 283 -19.60 -25.64 -17.14
C VAL A 283 -19.62 -27.16 -16.97
N MET A 284 -20.74 -27.81 -17.30
CA MET A 284 -20.85 -29.27 -17.30
C MET A 284 -19.90 -29.92 -18.33
N ALA A 285 -19.77 -29.32 -19.52
CA ALA A 285 -18.83 -29.76 -20.55
C ALA A 285 -17.37 -29.65 -20.07
N GLY A 286 -17.03 -28.60 -19.33
CA GLY A 286 -15.74 -28.46 -18.63
C GLY A 286 -15.49 -29.59 -17.63
N LEU A 287 -16.48 -29.90 -16.78
CA LEU A 287 -16.40 -31.01 -15.82
C LEU A 287 -16.14 -32.35 -16.52
N VAL A 288 -16.87 -32.63 -17.61
CA VAL A 288 -16.70 -33.87 -18.40
C VAL A 288 -15.26 -33.97 -18.93
N ARG A 289 -14.76 -32.90 -19.57
CA ARG A 289 -13.41 -32.88 -20.15
C ARG A 289 -12.36 -33.12 -19.06
N ASP A 290 -12.50 -32.47 -17.90
CA ASP A 290 -11.54 -32.59 -16.81
C ASP A 290 -11.56 -33.99 -16.17
N VAL A 291 -12.74 -34.49 -15.75
CA VAL A 291 -12.90 -35.82 -15.13
C VAL A 291 -12.31 -36.91 -16.01
N VAL A 292 -12.68 -36.94 -17.29
CA VAL A 292 -12.22 -38.00 -18.21
C VAL A 292 -10.72 -37.88 -18.47
N THR A 293 -10.17 -36.66 -18.56
CA THR A 293 -8.72 -36.44 -18.73
C THR A 293 -7.92 -36.95 -17.54
N GLN A 294 -8.36 -36.65 -16.32
CA GLN A 294 -7.68 -37.10 -15.11
C GLN A 294 -7.68 -38.63 -15.01
N LEU A 295 -8.84 -39.26 -15.23
CA LEU A 295 -8.96 -40.72 -15.22
C LEU A 295 -8.17 -41.40 -16.36
N HIS A 296 -8.15 -40.80 -17.56
CA HIS A 296 -7.37 -41.30 -18.68
C HIS A 296 -5.87 -41.28 -18.44
N ARG A 297 -5.39 -40.36 -17.61
CA ARG A 297 -3.98 -40.30 -17.19
C ARG A 297 -3.60 -41.31 -16.12
N GLY A 298 -4.52 -42.20 -15.74
CA GLY A 298 -4.29 -43.26 -14.77
C GLY A 298 -4.58 -42.85 -13.33
N LEU A 299 -5.25 -41.72 -13.09
CA LEU A 299 -5.73 -41.40 -11.76
C LEU A 299 -6.98 -42.24 -11.42
N ASP A 300 -7.12 -42.57 -10.15
CA ASP A 300 -8.18 -43.40 -9.58
C ASP A 300 -9.41 -42.59 -9.16
N GLY A 301 -9.35 -41.27 -9.31
CA GLY A 301 -10.28 -40.36 -8.69
C GLY A 301 -9.84 -38.92 -8.83
N LEU A 302 -10.65 -37.99 -8.33
CA LEU A 302 -10.37 -36.55 -8.40
C LEU A 302 -11.14 -35.77 -7.34
N TRP A 303 -10.85 -34.47 -7.26
CA TRP A 303 -11.59 -33.52 -6.44
C TRP A 303 -12.57 -32.71 -7.29
N VAL A 304 -13.69 -32.37 -6.70
CA VAL A 304 -14.72 -31.53 -7.30
C VAL A 304 -15.20 -30.52 -6.25
N GLY A 305 -15.37 -29.27 -6.67
CA GLY A 305 -15.82 -28.18 -5.80
C GLY A 305 -17.25 -28.36 -5.30
N ALA A 306 -17.60 -27.66 -4.23
CA ALA A 306 -18.82 -27.85 -3.43
C ALA A 306 -20.17 -27.62 -4.12
N SER A 307 -20.23 -27.41 -5.45
CA SER A 307 -21.52 -27.47 -6.14
C SER A 307 -22.06 -28.90 -6.08
N LEU A 308 -23.12 -29.08 -5.29
CA LEU A 308 -23.80 -30.36 -5.16
C LEU A 308 -24.38 -30.84 -6.52
N GLY A 309 -24.54 -29.95 -7.49
CA GLY A 309 -24.92 -30.26 -8.87
C GLY A 309 -23.87 -31.09 -9.62
N HIS A 310 -22.58 -31.01 -9.25
CA HIS A 310 -21.52 -31.80 -9.87
C HIS A 310 -21.36 -33.20 -9.28
N ALA A 311 -22.00 -33.49 -8.16
CA ALA A 311 -21.65 -34.68 -7.39
C ALA A 311 -21.97 -36.00 -8.07
N ARG A 312 -23.23 -36.15 -8.43
CA ARG A 312 -23.71 -37.35 -9.12
C ARG A 312 -23.18 -37.43 -10.57
N PRO A 313 -23.09 -36.33 -11.34
CA PRO A 313 -22.43 -36.34 -12.64
C PRO A 313 -20.96 -36.81 -12.59
N ALA A 314 -20.14 -36.28 -11.68
CA ALA A 314 -18.73 -36.69 -11.56
C ALA A 314 -18.58 -38.17 -11.18
N LEU A 315 -19.41 -38.67 -10.25
CA LEU A 315 -19.46 -40.09 -9.90
C LEU A 315 -19.87 -40.95 -11.12
N ALA A 316 -20.92 -40.56 -11.83
CA ALA A 316 -21.40 -41.30 -13.01
C ALA A 316 -20.35 -41.32 -14.13
N LEU A 317 -19.65 -40.21 -14.37
CA LEU A 317 -18.54 -40.14 -15.31
C LEU A 317 -17.40 -41.08 -14.93
N ALA A 318 -17.03 -41.12 -13.64
CA ALA A 318 -16.02 -42.05 -13.16
C ALA A 318 -16.45 -43.52 -13.36
N VAL A 319 -17.68 -43.87 -13.02
CA VAL A 319 -18.24 -45.22 -13.25
C VAL A 319 -18.24 -45.57 -14.74
N ALA A 320 -18.73 -44.67 -15.60
CA ALA A 320 -18.79 -44.88 -17.04
C ALA A 320 -17.39 -45.03 -17.65
N TYR A 321 -16.44 -44.21 -17.24
CA TYR A 321 -15.06 -44.27 -17.69
C TYR A 321 -14.37 -45.58 -17.28
N HIS A 322 -14.53 -46.01 -16.03
CA HIS A 322 -13.99 -47.29 -15.58
C HIS A 322 -14.66 -48.47 -16.30
N GLY A 323 -15.97 -48.39 -16.57
CA GLY A 323 -16.67 -49.34 -17.42
C GLY A 323 -16.10 -49.40 -18.85
N TYR A 324 -15.73 -48.26 -19.43
CA TYR A 324 -15.01 -48.19 -20.71
C TYR A 324 -13.65 -48.92 -20.63
N ARG A 325 -12.87 -48.70 -19.57
CA ARG A 325 -11.56 -49.37 -19.40
C ARG A 325 -11.66 -50.89 -19.33
N VAL A 326 -12.79 -51.43 -18.85
CA VAL A 326 -13.05 -52.87 -18.79
C VAL A 326 -13.60 -53.41 -20.10
N THR A 327 -14.55 -52.70 -20.72
CA THR A 327 -15.27 -53.17 -21.92
C THR A 327 -14.58 -52.84 -23.24
N GLY A 328 -13.67 -51.85 -23.24
CA GLY A 328 -13.05 -51.29 -24.44
C GLY A 328 -13.95 -50.38 -25.26
N SER A 329 -15.20 -50.14 -24.85
CA SER A 329 -16.19 -49.39 -25.62
C SER A 329 -16.59 -48.08 -24.92
N PRO A 330 -16.37 -46.89 -25.53
CA PRO A 330 -16.74 -45.61 -24.93
C PRO A 330 -18.23 -45.30 -25.04
N LYS A 331 -19.05 -46.19 -25.61
CA LYS A 331 -20.48 -45.94 -25.91
C LYS A 331 -21.27 -45.42 -24.71
N VAL A 332 -21.15 -46.05 -23.54
CA VAL A 332 -21.89 -45.62 -22.33
C VAL A 332 -21.41 -44.25 -21.85
N LEU A 333 -20.11 -43.99 -21.94
CA LEU A 333 -19.54 -42.69 -21.61
C LEU A 333 -20.07 -41.59 -22.54
N MET A 334 -20.08 -41.82 -23.85
CA MET A 334 -20.62 -40.87 -24.83
C MET A 334 -22.14 -40.65 -24.63
N GLN A 335 -22.91 -41.72 -24.38
CA GLN A 335 -24.34 -41.60 -24.06
C GLN A 335 -24.62 -40.79 -22.80
N LEU A 336 -23.73 -40.87 -21.80
CA LEU A 336 -23.82 -40.04 -20.60
C LEU A 336 -23.53 -38.57 -20.92
N VAL A 337 -22.56 -38.29 -21.80
CA VAL A 337 -22.29 -36.92 -22.27
C VAL A 337 -23.49 -36.34 -23.01
N ASP A 338 -24.09 -37.10 -23.93
CA ASP A 338 -25.30 -36.70 -24.68
C ASP A 338 -26.42 -36.27 -23.72
N GLN A 339 -26.62 -37.02 -22.63
CA GLN A 339 -27.66 -36.75 -21.64
C GLN A 339 -27.32 -35.59 -20.69
N LEU A 340 -26.06 -35.45 -20.28
CA LEU A 340 -25.64 -34.35 -19.41
C LEU A 340 -25.70 -32.99 -20.14
N LEU A 341 -25.57 -32.99 -21.46
CA LEU A 341 -25.54 -31.81 -22.33
C LEU A 341 -26.71 -31.78 -23.33
N GLU A 342 -27.84 -32.43 -23.00
CA GLU A 342 -28.98 -32.59 -23.91
C GLU A 342 -29.51 -31.24 -24.47
N ASP A 343 -29.41 -30.19 -23.66
CA ASP A 343 -29.86 -28.83 -24.00
C ASP A 343 -28.82 -28.01 -24.78
N ALA A 344 -27.64 -28.56 -25.10
CA ALA A 344 -26.55 -27.88 -25.81
C ALA A 344 -25.84 -28.79 -26.84
N PRO A 345 -26.46 -29.04 -28.02
CA PRO A 345 -25.91 -29.93 -29.06
C PRO A 345 -24.52 -29.53 -29.58
N GLU A 346 -24.21 -28.23 -29.60
CA GLU A 346 -22.89 -27.71 -29.97
C GLU A 346 -21.80 -28.11 -28.99
N GLU A 347 -22.09 -28.13 -27.68
CA GLU A 347 -21.16 -28.59 -26.65
C GLU A 347 -20.95 -30.11 -26.74
N VAL A 348 -22.01 -30.89 -26.99
CA VAL A 348 -21.92 -32.34 -27.22
C VAL A 348 -20.91 -32.64 -28.33
N THR A 349 -21.05 -31.95 -29.47
CA THR A 349 -20.16 -32.14 -30.64
C THR A 349 -18.71 -31.82 -30.27
N SER A 350 -18.48 -30.72 -29.54
CA SER A 350 -17.15 -30.31 -29.09
C SER A 350 -16.53 -31.31 -28.11
N VAL A 351 -17.31 -31.77 -27.13
CA VAL A 351 -16.85 -32.72 -26.11
C VAL A 351 -16.57 -34.09 -26.73
N HIS A 352 -17.41 -34.57 -27.65
CA HIS A 352 -17.18 -35.83 -28.35
C HIS A 352 -15.86 -35.80 -29.14
N ALA A 353 -15.64 -34.76 -29.93
CA ALA A 353 -14.38 -34.61 -30.68
C ALA A 353 -13.16 -34.59 -29.74
N TYR A 354 -13.27 -33.90 -28.61
CA TYR A 354 -12.22 -33.87 -27.59
C TYR A 354 -11.96 -35.25 -26.98
N LEU A 355 -13.02 -35.97 -26.57
CA LEU A 355 -12.91 -37.29 -25.95
C LEU A 355 -12.38 -38.33 -26.93
N GLU A 356 -12.80 -38.30 -28.20
CA GLU A 356 -12.27 -39.21 -29.23
C GLU A 356 -10.76 -39.00 -29.41
N ALA A 357 -10.30 -37.75 -29.49
CA ALA A 357 -8.88 -37.44 -29.58
C ALA A 357 -8.10 -37.89 -28.33
N LEU A 358 -8.63 -37.60 -27.14
CA LEU A 358 -8.02 -38.00 -25.86
C LEU A 358 -7.93 -39.53 -25.73
N LEU A 359 -9.00 -40.25 -26.07
CA LEU A 359 -9.05 -41.71 -25.94
C LEU A 359 -8.17 -42.42 -26.97
N ALA A 360 -7.85 -41.78 -28.09
CA ALA A 360 -6.95 -42.27 -29.12
C ALA A 360 -5.46 -41.95 -28.86
N GLU A 361 -5.14 -41.13 -27.85
CA GLU A 361 -3.76 -40.74 -27.53
C GLU A 361 -2.94 -41.95 -27.04
N GLU A 362 -2.07 -42.50 -27.90
CA GLU A 362 -1.03 -43.45 -27.50
C GLU A 362 0.24 -42.68 -27.11
N TYR A 363 0.67 -42.80 -25.85
CA TYR A 363 1.84 -42.07 -25.35
C TYR A 363 2.91 -43.03 -24.80
N SER A 364 4.16 -42.87 -25.27
CA SER A 364 5.33 -43.55 -24.70
C SER A 364 6.02 -42.66 -23.67
N ALA A 365 6.25 -43.17 -22.46
CA ALA A 365 6.97 -42.44 -21.41
C ALA A 365 8.45 -42.27 -21.77
N ASP A 366 8.90 -41.02 -21.87
CA ASP A 366 10.32 -40.64 -21.81
C ASP A 366 10.60 -40.07 -20.41
N PRO A 367 11.31 -40.81 -19.53
CA PRO A 367 11.62 -40.37 -18.17
C PRO A 367 12.44 -39.08 -18.07
N GLU A 368 13.25 -38.74 -19.09
CA GLU A 368 14.05 -37.49 -19.09
C GLU A 368 13.17 -36.29 -19.45
N ALA A 369 12.27 -36.44 -20.43
CA ALA A 369 11.27 -35.42 -20.75
C ALA A 369 10.28 -35.17 -19.60
N GLU A 370 9.97 -36.20 -18.80
CA GLU A 370 9.05 -36.13 -17.66
C GLU A 370 9.54 -35.16 -16.58
N ALA A 371 10.85 -35.07 -16.32
CA ALA A 371 11.41 -34.16 -15.32
C ALA A 371 11.29 -32.68 -15.73
N GLU A 372 11.56 -32.36 -16.99
CA GLU A 372 11.37 -30.99 -17.52
C GLU A 372 9.89 -30.60 -17.59
N GLU A 373 9.01 -31.54 -17.93
CA GLU A 373 7.56 -31.35 -17.97
C GLU A 373 6.95 -31.18 -16.56
N LEU A 374 7.46 -31.90 -15.55
CA LEU A 374 7.01 -31.83 -14.14
C LEU A 374 7.19 -30.43 -13.53
N LEU A 375 8.30 -29.76 -13.85
CA LEU A 375 8.60 -28.43 -13.33
C LEU A 375 7.95 -27.32 -14.17
N ALA A 376 7.15 -27.69 -15.18
CA ALA A 376 6.53 -26.76 -16.12
C ALA A 376 7.54 -25.84 -16.83
N LEU A 377 8.83 -26.21 -16.85
CA LEU A 377 9.99 -25.44 -17.31
C LEU A 377 10.14 -25.38 -18.84
N SER A 378 9.10 -25.76 -19.61
CA SER A 378 9.25 -25.96 -21.05
C SER A 378 9.83 -24.70 -21.73
N ARG A 379 10.89 -24.94 -22.52
CA ARG A 379 11.69 -23.89 -23.20
C ARG A 379 10.94 -23.14 -24.31
N GLU A 380 9.74 -23.60 -24.68
CA GLU A 380 8.96 -23.11 -25.83
C GLU A 380 7.61 -22.48 -25.43
N ARG A 381 7.51 -21.82 -24.26
CA ARG A 381 6.31 -21.03 -23.98
C ARG A 381 6.36 -19.70 -24.73
N LYS A 382 5.32 -19.43 -25.51
CA LYS A 382 5.08 -18.11 -26.11
C LYS A 382 5.13 -17.06 -25.01
N GLU A 383 5.96 -16.03 -25.17
CA GLU A 383 5.96 -14.91 -24.24
C GLU A 383 4.61 -14.21 -24.27
N ALA A 384 4.01 -14.04 -23.10
CA ALA A 384 2.81 -13.24 -22.95
C ALA A 384 3.11 -11.81 -23.39
N SER A 385 2.26 -11.24 -24.24
CA SER A 385 2.30 -9.82 -24.54
C SER A 385 2.07 -9.01 -23.27
N GLN A 386 2.54 -7.77 -23.25
CA GLN A 386 2.28 -6.85 -22.13
C GLN A 386 0.78 -6.66 -21.86
N GLN A 387 -0.05 -6.73 -22.90
CA GLN A 387 -1.50 -6.65 -22.75
C GLN A 387 -2.09 -7.91 -22.07
N GLU A 388 -1.65 -9.11 -22.45
CA GLU A 388 -2.07 -10.35 -21.78
C GLU A 388 -1.62 -10.35 -20.32
N LEU A 389 -0.40 -9.88 -20.04
CA LEU A 389 0.12 -9.79 -18.67
C LEU A 389 -0.66 -8.79 -17.81
N ARG A 390 -0.98 -7.60 -18.33
CA ARG A 390 -1.82 -6.61 -17.62
C ARG A 390 -3.22 -7.13 -17.31
N ARG A 391 -3.85 -7.83 -18.26
CA ARG A 391 -5.17 -8.46 -18.07
C ARG A 391 -5.13 -9.53 -16.99
N GLU A 392 -4.11 -10.37 -17.02
CA GLU A 392 -3.89 -11.40 -16.00
C GLU A 392 -3.64 -10.77 -14.62
N PHE A 393 -2.87 -9.69 -14.53
CA PHE A 393 -2.65 -8.95 -13.29
C PHE A 393 -3.96 -8.35 -12.74
N ALA A 394 -4.75 -7.69 -13.59
CA ALA A 394 -6.05 -7.14 -13.19
C ALA A 394 -6.98 -8.25 -12.65
N PHE A 395 -7.02 -9.41 -13.32
CA PHE A 395 -7.74 -10.59 -12.84
C PHE A 395 -7.20 -11.07 -11.49
N ASN A 396 -5.90 -11.28 -11.36
CA ASN A 396 -5.27 -11.80 -10.14
C ASN A 396 -5.43 -10.87 -8.93
N ILE A 397 -5.30 -9.56 -9.13
CA ILE A 397 -5.53 -8.53 -8.11
C ILE A 397 -6.98 -8.61 -7.60
N ARG A 398 -7.93 -8.60 -8.53
CA ARG A 398 -9.37 -8.65 -8.23
C ARG A 398 -9.78 -9.89 -7.45
N GLN A 399 -9.28 -11.06 -7.84
CA GLN A 399 -9.58 -12.32 -7.16
C GLN A 399 -8.96 -12.30 -5.75
N SER A 400 -7.69 -11.89 -5.66
CA SER A 400 -6.95 -11.84 -4.38
C SER A 400 -7.60 -10.87 -3.39
N LEU A 401 -7.99 -9.67 -3.83
CA LEU A 401 -8.64 -8.68 -2.96
C LEU A 401 -9.97 -9.22 -2.40
N GLN A 402 -10.83 -9.79 -3.24
CA GLN A 402 -12.12 -10.31 -2.79
C GLN A 402 -11.95 -11.48 -1.82
N TYR A 403 -11.03 -12.41 -2.11
CA TYR A 403 -10.74 -13.51 -1.20
C TYR A 403 -10.20 -13.02 0.15
N LEU A 404 -9.14 -12.18 0.13
CA LEU A 404 -8.52 -11.64 1.35
C LEU A 404 -9.55 -10.90 2.19
N VAL A 405 -10.42 -10.09 1.58
CA VAL A 405 -11.48 -9.38 2.29
C VAL A 405 -12.46 -10.35 2.92
N ALA A 406 -12.96 -11.34 2.20
CA ALA A 406 -13.90 -12.33 2.74
C ALA A 406 -13.31 -13.06 3.95
N TRP A 407 -12.01 -13.40 3.88
CA TRP A 407 -11.31 -14.08 4.95
C TRP A 407 -11.13 -13.17 6.16
N LEU A 408 -10.60 -11.95 5.96
CA LEU A 408 -10.34 -10.97 7.03
C LEU A 408 -11.63 -10.47 7.70
N SER A 409 -12.70 -10.31 6.92
CA SER A 409 -14.04 -9.94 7.43
C SER A 409 -14.75 -11.08 8.14
N ARG A 410 -14.17 -12.31 8.14
CA ARG A 410 -14.76 -13.56 8.66
C ARG A 410 -16.06 -13.94 7.95
N SER A 411 -16.21 -13.49 6.71
CA SER A 411 -17.39 -13.78 5.90
C SER A 411 -17.30 -15.18 5.30
N SER A 412 -16.14 -15.53 4.74
CA SER A 412 -15.87 -16.87 4.22
C SER A 412 -14.38 -17.06 3.98
N ALA A 413 -13.89 -18.30 4.10
CA ALA A 413 -12.58 -18.72 3.59
C ALA A 413 -12.69 -19.52 2.28
N CYS A 414 -13.90 -19.62 1.71
CA CYS A 414 -14.21 -20.30 0.47
C CYS A 414 -15.20 -19.44 -0.32
N VAL A 415 -14.74 -18.79 -1.40
CA VAL A 415 -15.48 -17.71 -2.05
C VAL A 415 -15.74 -18.08 -3.51
N ALA A 416 -17.01 -18.04 -3.92
CA ALA A 416 -17.36 -18.16 -5.34
C ALA A 416 -17.00 -16.84 -6.04
N LEU A 417 -15.86 -16.81 -6.72
CA LEU A 417 -15.37 -15.63 -7.39
C LEU A 417 -15.66 -15.68 -8.89
N PRO A 418 -16.10 -14.57 -9.49
CA PRO A 418 -16.57 -14.53 -10.86
C PRO A 418 -15.42 -14.72 -11.86
N THR A 419 -15.71 -15.48 -12.91
CA THR A 419 -14.80 -15.77 -14.03
C THR A 419 -15.57 -15.88 -15.34
N GLU A 420 -14.84 -16.11 -16.44
CA GLU A 420 -15.40 -16.46 -17.74
C GLU A 420 -14.83 -17.81 -18.18
N VAL A 421 -15.70 -18.71 -18.66
CA VAL A 421 -15.30 -20.00 -19.27
C VAL A 421 -15.36 -19.90 -20.80
N SER A 422 -15.03 -20.98 -21.51
CA SER A 422 -14.98 -21.03 -22.97
C SER A 422 -16.22 -20.40 -23.63
N GLY A 423 -16.00 -19.57 -24.65
CA GLY A 423 -17.07 -18.84 -25.33
C GLY A 423 -17.53 -17.56 -24.64
N GLY A 424 -16.86 -17.11 -23.56
CA GLY A 424 -17.21 -15.88 -22.84
C GLY A 424 -18.41 -16.07 -21.90
N VAL A 425 -18.73 -17.31 -21.54
CA VAL A 425 -19.83 -17.64 -20.64
C VAL A 425 -19.45 -17.25 -19.22
N ALA A 426 -20.27 -16.43 -18.58
CA ALA A 426 -20.08 -16.03 -17.19
C ALA A 426 -20.21 -17.25 -16.26
N ALA A 427 -19.22 -17.43 -15.39
CA ALA A 427 -19.15 -18.50 -14.43
C ALA A 427 -18.59 -17.98 -13.10
N SER A 428 -18.47 -18.86 -12.12
CA SER A 428 -17.71 -18.59 -10.90
C SER A 428 -16.77 -19.75 -10.62
N VAL A 429 -15.65 -19.48 -9.97
CA VAL A 429 -14.75 -20.50 -9.44
C VAL A 429 -14.83 -20.42 -7.93
N LEU A 430 -15.01 -21.58 -7.29
CA LEU A 430 -14.92 -21.67 -5.85
C LEU A 430 -13.44 -21.60 -5.44
N ASP A 431 -13.01 -20.43 -4.96
CA ASP A 431 -11.62 -20.13 -4.63
C ASP A 431 -11.35 -20.27 -3.12
N ASP A 432 -10.15 -20.74 -2.81
CA ASP A 432 -9.56 -20.85 -1.49
C ASP A 432 -8.22 -20.08 -1.43
N LEU A 433 -7.47 -20.26 -0.33
CA LEU A 433 -6.20 -19.55 -0.11
C LEU A 433 -5.14 -19.87 -1.18
N ALA A 434 -5.13 -21.10 -1.71
CA ALA A 434 -4.17 -21.52 -2.72
C ALA A 434 -4.31 -20.69 -4.01
N THR A 435 -5.52 -20.21 -4.33
CA THR A 435 -5.71 -19.28 -5.46
C THR A 435 -4.99 -17.95 -5.24
N VAL A 436 -5.00 -17.41 -4.02
CA VAL A 436 -4.26 -16.18 -3.69
C VAL A 436 -2.75 -16.44 -3.74
N GLU A 437 -2.29 -17.57 -3.19
CA GLU A 437 -0.88 -17.94 -3.19
C GLU A 437 -0.29 -18.03 -4.58
N ARG A 438 -0.98 -18.74 -5.49
CA ARG A 438 -0.58 -18.82 -6.90
C ARG A 438 -0.54 -17.43 -7.55
N SER A 439 -1.56 -16.61 -7.30
CA SER A 439 -1.70 -15.28 -7.91
C SER A 439 -0.59 -14.34 -7.46
N ARG A 440 -0.34 -14.27 -6.15
CA ARG A 440 0.66 -13.37 -5.59
C ARG A 440 2.08 -13.80 -5.96
N TRP A 441 2.39 -15.10 -6.02
CA TRP A 441 3.74 -15.55 -6.40
C TRP A 441 4.02 -15.29 -7.88
N GLN A 442 3.01 -15.43 -8.74
CA GLN A 442 3.11 -15.02 -10.14
C GLN A 442 3.38 -13.51 -10.23
N MET A 443 2.54 -12.68 -9.61
CA MET A 443 2.69 -11.22 -9.65
C MET A 443 4.01 -10.76 -9.04
N TRP A 444 4.44 -11.35 -7.92
CA TRP A 444 5.73 -11.08 -7.29
C TRP A 444 6.88 -11.40 -8.24
N ALA A 445 6.89 -12.58 -8.86
CA ALA A 445 7.95 -12.97 -9.78
C ALA A 445 8.02 -12.02 -10.99
N ASP A 446 6.85 -11.63 -11.51
CA ASP A 446 6.76 -10.74 -12.65
C ASP A 446 7.19 -9.29 -12.33
N VAL A 447 6.89 -8.78 -11.13
CA VAL A 447 7.39 -7.49 -10.65
C VAL A 447 8.88 -7.55 -10.32
N ARG A 448 9.33 -8.58 -9.61
CA ARG A 448 10.71 -8.78 -9.16
C ARG A 448 11.69 -8.89 -10.32
N HIS A 449 11.30 -9.61 -11.38
CA HIS A 449 12.12 -9.83 -12.57
C HIS A 449 11.87 -8.78 -13.66
N GLY A 450 11.14 -7.70 -13.38
CA GLY A 450 10.97 -6.55 -14.26
C GLY A 450 10.12 -6.81 -15.51
N ARG A 451 9.26 -7.82 -15.50
CA ARG A 451 8.34 -8.14 -16.62
C ARG A 451 7.14 -7.21 -16.64
N LEU A 452 6.73 -6.75 -15.46
CA LEU A 452 5.74 -5.68 -15.26
C LEU A 452 6.29 -4.73 -14.18
N ALA A 453 6.17 -3.42 -14.37
CA ALA A 453 6.76 -2.46 -13.43
C ALA A 453 5.98 -2.43 -12.11
N LYS A 454 6.65 -2.29 -10.95
CA LYS A 454 5.98 -2.12 -9.64
C LYS A 454 4.90 -1.03 -9.68
N ARG A 455 5.17 0.09 -10.37
CA ARG A 455 4.20 1.18 -10.56
C ARG A 455 2.94 0.72 -11.28
N GLU A 456 3.09 -0.09 -12.32
CA GLU A 456 1.98 -0.61 -13.12
C GLU A 456 1.11 -1.59 -12.33
N PHE A 457 1.72 -2.42 -11.47
CA PHE A 457 0.98 -3.23 -10.49
C PHE A 457 0.14 -2.35 -9.55
N LEU A 458 0.73 -1.28 -9.00
CA LEU A 458 0.02 -0.36 -8.11
C LEU A 458 -1.12 0.37 -8.83
N ASP A 459 -0.90 0.80 -10.08
CA ASP A 459 -1.95 1.45 -10.89
C ASP A 459 -3.12 0.50 -11.16
N LEU A 460 -2.85 -0.78 -11.47
CA LEU A 460 -3.88 -1.82 -11.62
C LEU A 460 -4.58 -2.11 -10.29
N LEU A 461 -3.85 -2.15 -9.17
CA LEU A 461 -4.40 -2.34 -7.82
C LEU A 461 -5.40 -1.23 -7.47
N PHE A 462 -5.03 0.02 -7.68
CA PHE A 462 -5.92 1.16 -7.45
C PHE A 462 -7.10 1.20 -8.43
N ALA A 463 -6.90 0.80 -9.69
CA ALA A 463 -7.98 0.73 -10.66
C ALA A 463 -9.04 -0.30 -10.25
N GLU A 464 -8.62 -1.50 -9.85
CA GLU A 464 -9.53 -2.57 -9.41
C GLU A 464 -10.24 -2.20 -8.09
N LEU A 465 -9.55 -1.56 -7.14
CA LEU A 465 -10.18 -1.06 -5.90
C LEU A 465 -11.27 -0.02 -6.20
N ARG A 466 -11.00 0.96 -7.07
CA ARG A 466 -12.00 1.97 -7.47
C ARG A 466 -13.19 1.33 -8.18
N TRP A 467 -12.94 0.33 -9.02
CA TRP A 467 -14.01 -0.38 -9.71
C TRP A 467 -14.90 -1.15 -8.71
N LEU A 468 -14.29 -1.87 -7.75
CA LEU A 468 -15.01 -2.59 -6.70
C LEU A 468 -15.85 -1.66 -5.81
N GLU A 469 -15.34 -0.47 -5.49
CA GLU A 469 -16.08 0.56 -4.71
C GLU A 469 -17.23 1.19 -5.52
N ALA A 470 -16.98 1.55 -6.79
CA ALA A 470 -17.95 2.29 -7.59
C ALA A 470 -19.03 1.41 -8.23
N ARG A 471 -18.75 0.11 -8.47
CA ARG A 471 -19.60 -0.81 -9.25
C ARG A 471 -20.05 -0.22 -10.60
N ARG A 472 -19.20 0.60 -11.24
CA ARG A 472 -19.53 1.35 -12.45
C ARG A 472 -18.39 1.29 -13.46
N GLY A 473 -18.77 1.13 -14.73
CA GLY A 473 -17.86 1.15 -15.87
C GLY A 473 -17.27 -0.22 -16.24
N PRO A 474 -16.72 -0.35 -17.46
CA PRO A 474 -15.99 -1.55 -17.87
C PRO A 474 -14.71 -1.70 -17.05
N THR A 475 -14.35 -2.94 -16.77
CA THR A 475 -13.05 -3.26 -16.18
C THR A 475 -11.94 -3.24 -17.25
N GLU A 476 -10.66 -3.36 -16.86
CA GLU A 476 -9.56 -3.65 -17.81
C GLU A 476 -9.81 -4.94 -18.63
N LEU A 477 -10.69 -5.82 -18.13
CA LEU A 477 -11.16 -7.03 -18.81
C LEU A 477 -12.41 -6.81 -19.67
N GLY A 478 -13.03 -5.63 -19.63
CA GLY A 478 -14.15 -5.24 -20.49
C GLY A 478 -15.55 -5.68 -20.03
N THR A 479 -15.66 -6.57 -19.03
CA THR A 479 -16.94 -7.10 -18.55
C THR A 479 -17.32 -6.58 -17.16
N ALA A 480 -18.62 -6.28 -16.99
CA ALA A 480 -19.23 -5.97 -15.71
C ALA A 480 -19.87 -7.25 -15.14
N TYR A 481 -19.62 -7.56 -13.88
CA TYR A 481 -20.09 -8.76 -13.20
C TYR A 481 -20.37 -8.43 -11.72
N GLU A 482 -21.10 -9.29 -11.02
CA GLU A 482 -21.34 -9.13 -9.58
C GLU A 482 -20.14 -9.64 -8.76
N PRO A 483 -19.51 -8.80 -7.90
CA PRO A 483 -18.40 -9.24 -7.07
C PRO A 483 -18.80 -10.35 -6.10
N GLY A 484 -17.97 -11.39 -5.97
CA GLY A 484 -18.16 -12.47 -5.00
C GLY A 484 -18.04 -12.01 -3.56
N THR A 485 -17.33 -10.89 -3.30
CA THR A 485 -17.33 -10.20 -2.01
C THR A 485 -17.72 -8.75 -2.18
N PRO A 486 -18.98 -8.37 -1.89
CA PRO A 486 -19.48 -7.03 -2.19
C PRO A 486 -18.78 -5.96 -1.36
N PHE A 487 -18.57 -4.79 -1.96
CA PHE A 487 -18.11 -3.60 -1.26
C PHE A 487 -19.28 -3.01 -0.45
N SER A 488 -19.25 -3.23 0.87
CA SER A 488 -20.32 -2.87 1.82
C SER A 488 -19.72 -2.16 3.04
N PRO A 489 -20.52 -1.50 3.89
CA PRO A 489 -19.99 -0.92 5.14
C PRO A 489 -19.21 -1.92 6.01
N ALA A 490 -19.59 -3.21 5.99
CA ALA A 490 -18.93 -4.27 6.77
C ALA A 490 -17.60 -4.74 6.17
N THR A 491 -17.46 -4.71 4.84
CA THR A 491 -16.29 -5.22 4.09
C THR A 491 -15.33 -4.09 3.68
N ARG A 492 -15.80 -2.85 3.58
CA ARG A 492 -15.02 -1.67 3.17
C ARG A 492 -13.72 -1.49 3.97
N PRO A 493 -13.68 -1.58 5.31
CA PRO A 493 -12.43 -1.41 6.05
C PRO A 493 -11.38 -2.47 5.70
N TRP A 494 -11.81 -3.66 5.31
CA TRP A 494 -10.94 -4.79 5.01
C TRP A 494 -10.34 -4.71 3.60
N TYR A 495 -10.96 -3.98 2.66
CA TYR A 495 -10.38 -3.76 1.33
C TYR A 495 -9.06 -2.98 1.41
N ASP A 496 -8.96 -2.02 2.33
CA ASP A 496 -7.71 -1.28 2.59
C ASP A 496 -6.62 -2.22 3.12
N VAL A 497 -6.97 -3.08 4.09
CA VAL A 497 -6.06 -4.05 4.71
C VAL A 497 -5.61 -5.10 3.68
N ALA A 498 -6.56 -5.64 2.90
CA ALA A 498 -6.28 -6.60 1.84
C ALA A 498 -5.35 -6.02 0.76
N ALA A 499 -5.53 -4.75 0.39
CA ALA A 499 -4.64 -4.07 -0.56
C ALA A 499 -3.21 -3.92 0.00
N ARG A 500 -3.06 -3.63 1.30
CA ARG A 500 -1.75 -3.57 1.97
C ARG A 500 -1.06 -4.93 2.02
N ILE A 501 -1.80 -5.97 2.45
CA ILE A 501 -1.30 -7.35 2.48
C ILE A 501 -0.86 -7.78 1.08
N LEU A 502 -1.71 -7.58 0.07
CA LEU A 502 -1.39 -7.94 -1.32
C LEU A 502 -0.18 -7.16 -1.84
N THR A 503 -0.03 -5.89 -1.47
CA THR A 503 1.14 -5.08 -1.85
C THR A 503 2.42 -5.64 -1.23
N GLN A 504 2.42 -6.01 0.06
CA GLN A 504 3.59 -6.64 0.71
C GLN A 504 3.93 -7.98 0.05
N LEU A 505 2.94 -8.83 -0.18
CA LEU A 505 3.11 -10.14 -0.82
C LEU A 505 3.68 -10.06 -2.25
N VAL A 506 3.45 -8.94 -2.98
CA VAL A 506 3.87 -8.77 -4.38
C VAL A 506 5.11 -7.89 -4.53
N CYS A 507 5.28 -6.87 -3.70
CA CYS A 507 6.30 -5.83 -3.90
C CYS A 507 7.52 -5.97 -2.99
N ASP A 508 7.44 -6.72 -1.89
CA ASP A 508 8.56 -6.85 -0.97
C ASP A 508 9.68 -7.67 -1.61
N PRO A 509 10.96 -7.29 -1.42
CA PRO A 509 12.08 -8.02 -2.00
C PRO A 509 12.21 -9.46 -1.47
N ASP A 510 11.64 -9.72 -0.29
CA ASP A 510 11.56 -11.03 0.36
C ASP A 510 10.17 -11.14 1.02
N PRO A 511 9.13 -11.53 0.24
CA PRO A 511 7.76 -11.56 0.72
C PRO A 511 7.53 -12.75 1.66
N ALA A 512 6.52 -12.65 2.53
CA ALA A 512 6.12 -13.74 3.42
C ALA A 512 5.98 -15.08 2.66
N GLU A 513 6.38 -16.18 3.32
CA GLU A 513 6.41 -17.49 2.68
C GLU A 513 5.00 -18.00 2.41
N PHE A 514 4.09 -17.75 3.35
CA PHE A 514 2.65 -17.94 3.22
C PHE A 514 1.89 -16.65 3.55
N ALA A 515 0.83 -16.35 2.81
CA ALA A 515 -0.06 -15.21 3.04
C ALA A 515 -0.70 -15.25 4.44
N THR A 516 -0.89 -16.45 4.99
CA THR A 516 -1.38 -16.68 6.37
C THR A 516 -0.50 -16.02 7.42
N GLU A 517 0.80 -15.83 7.19
CA GLU A 517 1.68 -15.10 8.12
C GLU A 517 1.21 -13.65 8.34
N LEU A 518 0.71 -13.01 7.29
CA LEU A 518 0.16 -11.65 7.35
C LEU A 518 -1.32 -11.62 7.73
N MET A 519 -2.05 -12.73 7.55
CA MET A 519 -3.50 -12.80 7.79
C MET A 519 -3.85 -13.25 9.23
N LEU A 520 -3.13 -14.23 9.79
CA LEU A 520 -3.40 -14.79 11.12
C LEU A 520 -3.40 -13.78 12.28
N PRO A 521 -2.61 -12.69 12.27
CA PRO A 521 -2.70 -11.66 13.32
C PRO A 521 -4.11 -11.07 13.47
N PHE A 522 -4.92 -11.08 12.42
CA PHE A 522 -6.31 -10.59 12.45
C PHE A 522 -7.32 -11.59 13.06
N CYS A 523 -6.87 -12.80 13.47
CA CYS A 523 -7.69 -13.89 13.99
C CYS A 523 -7.52 -14.20 15.50
N ALA A 524 -6.56 -13.59 16.21
CA ALA A 524 -6.29 -13.93 17.62
C ALA A 524 -7.43 -13.51 18.60
N VAL A 525 -7.53 -14.20 19.75
CA VAL A 525 -8.60 -14.15 20.80
C VAL A 525 -8.97 -12.76 21.31
N ASN A 526 -8.17 -11.74 21.00
CA ASN A 526 -8.48 -10.33 21.15
C ASN A 526 -9.02 -9.77 19.81
N ALA A 527 -10.00 -10.43 19.19
CA ALA A 527 -10.52 -10.05 17.87
C ALA A 527 -11.17 -8.65 17.88
N ASP A 528 -11.68 -8.21 19.03
CA ASP A 528 -12.13 -6.83 19.24
C ASP A 528 -10.97 -5.86 19.43
N LEU A 529 -9.83 -6.31 19.96
CA LEU A 529 -8.57 -5.55 20.06
C LEU A 529 -7.74 -5.58 18.75
N ALA A 530 -7.98 -6.54 17.85
CA ALA A 530 -7.43 -6.61 16.49
C ALA A 530 -8.34 -5.91 15.48
N ARG A 531 -9.66 -5.89 15.70
CA ARG A 531 -10.60 -4.97 15.04
C ARG A 531 -10.41 -3.55 15.55
N GLU A 532 -10.24 -3.34 16.84
CA GLU A 532 -9.85 -2.05 17.42
C GLU A 532 -8.42 -1.74 17.02
N HIS A 533 -7.44 -2.64 16.91
CA HIS A 533 -6.14 -2.33 16.32
C HIS A 533 -6.17 -2.17 14.80
N ALA A 534 -7.12 -2.72 14.04
CA ALA A 534 -7.25 -2.43 12.60
C ALA A 534 -8.05 -1.14 12.34
N MET A 535 -9.01 -0.82 13.22
CA MET A 535 -9.76 0.44 13.26
C MET A 535 -8.94 1.56 13.97
N GLN A 536 -8.04 1.20 14.88
CA GLN A 536 -7.00 2.03 15.48
C GLN A 536 -5.76 2.02 14.62
N GLU A 537 -5.42 1.07 13.75
CA GLU A 537 -4.38 1.29 12.72
C GLU A 537 -4.87 2.32 11.70
N LYS A 538 -6.21 2.48 11.62
CA LYS A 538 -6.91 3.60 10.97
C LYS A 538 -6.92 4.89 11.81
N ALA A 539 -6.59 4.84 13.11
CA ALA A 539 -6.45 5.99 14.04
C ALA A 539 -5.00 6.28 14.53
N ASP A 540 -4.10 5.31 14.41
CA ASP A 540 -2.82 5.07 15.09
C ASP A 540 -1.94 4.17 14.19
N SER A 541 -1.73 4.55 12.93
CA SER A 541 -0.55 4.08 12.14
C SER A 541 0.78 4.56 12.77
N GLY A 542 0.83 4.73 14.09
CA GLY A 542 1.94 5.17 14.90
C GLY A 542 2.47 4.01 15.76
N PHE A 543 3.24 3.13 15.13
CA PHE A 543 4.07 2.10 15.79
C PHE A 543 5.23 2.70 16.64
N ILE A 544 5.12 3.95 17.10
CA ILE A 544 6.15 4.65 17.88
C ILE A 544 5.84 4.66 19.40
N TRP A 545 4.62 4.33 19.83
CA TRP A 545 4.18 4.76 21.18
C TRP A 545 4.24 3.71 22.29
N HIS A 546 4.60 2.46 22.01
CA HIS A 546 4.86 1.49 23.09
C HIS A 546 6.26 1.63 23.68
N THR A 547 7.26 2.05 22.89
CA THR A 547 8.62 2.37 23.36
C THR A 547 8.67 3.70 24.12
N VAL A 548 7.77 4.65 23.82
CA VAL A 548 7.73 5.95 24.53
C VAL A 548 7.12 5.84 25.94
N ARG A 549 6.34 4.79 26.21
CA ARG A 549 5.71 4.60 27.53
C ARG A 549 6.68 4.08 28.59
N GLU A 550 7.77 3.43 28.20
CA GLU A 550 8.89 3.09 29.10
C GLU A 550 9.93 4.21 29.22
N ALA A 551 10.06 5.07 28.19
CA ALA A 551 10.97 6.22 28.24
C ALA A 551 10.48 7.37 29.16
N CYS A 552 9.17 7.52 29.36
CA CYS A 552 8.56 8.59 30.17
C CYS A 552 8.31 8.18 31.62
N GLY A 553 9.34 7.71 32.32
CA GLY A 553 9.27 7.26 33.70
C GLY A 553 8.62 8.25 34.68
N GLN A 554 7.77 7.69 35.54
CA GLN A 554 7.24 8.19 36.82
C GLN A 554 6.24 9.36 36.81
N GLY A 555 5.13 9.11 37.53
CA GLY A 555 3.95 9.96 37.60
C GLY A 555 4.22 11.38 38.12
N GLY A 556 3.98 12.35 37.24
CA GLY A 556 3.73 13.75 37.55
C GLY A 556 2.57 14.27 36.68
N PRO A 557 1.91 15.38 37.07
CA PRO A 557 0.77 15.92 36.33
C PRO A 557 1.14 16.25 34.88
N PHE A 558 0.25 15.88 33.95
CA PHE A 558 0.47 15.87 32.50
C PHE A 558 0.56 17.27 31.84
N TRP A 559 0.36 18.36 32.59
CA TRP A 559 0.26 19.71 32.03
C TRP A 559 1.04 20.74 32.87
N GLY A 560 1.90 21.53 32.22
CA GLY A 560 2.52 22.73 32.80
C GLY A 560 1.62 23.96 32.62
N ASP A 561 1.67 24.88 33.57
CA ASP A 561 0.64 25.90 33.87
C ASP A 561 0.32 26.94 32.78
N ASP A 562 1.09 27.05 31.69
CA ASP A 562 1.14 28.31 30.92
C ASP A 562 0.47 28.31 29.54
N GLU A 563 0.08 27.15 29.00
CA GLU A 563 -0.77 27.05 27.79
C GLU A 563 -1.68 25.84 27.94
N ASN A 564 -2.85 26.07 28.53
CA ASN A 564 -3.75 25.01 28.95
C ASN A 564 -4.66 24.60 27.76
N PRO A 565 -4.46 23.44 27.11
CA PRO A 565 -5.31 22.99 25.99
C PRO A 565 -6.78 22.83 26.42
N THR A 566 -7.03 22.80 27.72
CA THR A 566 -8.35 22.81 28.32
C THR A 566 -9.13 24.10 28.06
N ALA A 567 -8.47 25.26 27.97
CA ALA A 567 -9.15 26.54 27.72
C ALA A 567 -9.62 26.69 26.26
N GLU A 568 -8.84 26.17 25.31
CA GLU A 568 -9.18 26.18 23.89
C GLU A 568 -10.18 25.08 23.54
N ALA A 569 -10.01 23.89 24.11
CA ALA A 569 -11.03 22.84 24.08
C ALA A 569 -12.36 23.36 24.69
N ALA A 570 -12.30 24.05 25.83
CA ALA A 570 -13.45 24.68 26.47
C ALA A 570 -14.15 25.76 25.61
N ALA A 571 -13.39 26.53 24.83
CA ALA A 571 -13.94 27.51 23.91
C ALA A 571 -14.65 26.83 22.73
N VAL A 572 -14.02 25.82 22.13
CA VAL A 572 -14.61 25.01 21.06
C VAL A 572 -15.87 24.29 21.55
N MET A 573 -15.86 23.78 22.78
CA MET A 573 -17.01 23.09 23.36
C MET A 573 -18.19 24.05 23.58
N ARG A 574 -17.95 25.29 23.99
CA ARG A 574 -19.00 26.33 24.08
C ARG A 574 -19.56 26.75 22.72
N GLU A 575 -18.77 26.64 21.66
CA GLU A 575 -19.19 26.94 20.28
C GLU A 575 -20.01 25.80 19.66
N VAL A 576 -19.66 24.55 19.97
CA VAL A 576 -20.28 23.35 19.37
C VAL A 576 -21.60 22.98 20.06
N PHE A 577 -21.81 23.34 21.34
CA PHE A 577 -22.96 22.87 22.12
C PHE A 577 -23.96 23.98 22.48
N PRO A 578 -25.26 23.81 22.15
CA PRO A 578 -26.31 24.79 22.47
C PRO A 578 -26.81 24.71 23.93
N SER A 579 -26.45 23.66 24.67
CA SER A 579 -26.83 23.44 26.07
C SER A 579 -25.73 23.97 27.01
N ALA A 580 -26.06 24.99 27.81
CA ALA A 580 -25.14 25.59 28.78
C ALA A 580 -24.62 24.57 29.80
N ASP A 581 -25.49 23.67 30.29
CA ASP A 581 -25.13 22.67 31.31
C ASP A 581 -24.13 21.62 30.80
N PHE A 582 -24.25 21.20 29.54
CA PHE A 582 -23.31 20.26 28.94
C PHE A 582 -21.94 20.90 28.72
N ALA A 583 -21.94 22.11 28.16
CA ALA A 583 -20.74 22.87 27.91
C ALA A 583 -20.01 23.18 29.23
N GLU A 584 -20.71 23.59 30.28
CA GLU A 584 -20.10 23.90 31.59
C GLU A 584 -19.50 22.66 32.27
N GLU A 585 -20.21 21.52 32.30
CA GLU A 585 -19.66 20.29 32.92
C GLU A 585 -18.46 19.74 32.14
N LEU A 586 -18.52 19.81 30.81
CA LEU A 586 -17.42 19.38 29.94
C LEU A 586 -16.21 20.29 30.10
N VAL A 587 -16.41 21.62 30.09
CA VAL A 587 -15.37 22.63 30.34
C VAL A 587 -14.71 22.42 31.70
N GLN A 588 -15.51 22.13 32.74
CA GLN A 588 -15.00 21.87 34.09
C GLN A 588 -14.13 20.60 34.12
N ARG A 589 -14.60 19.48 33.58
CA ARG A 589 -13.84 18.22 33.54
C ARG A 589 -12.59 18.31 32.69
N VAL A 590 -12.66 19.06 31.59
CA VAL A 590 -11.50 19.38 30.76
C VAL A 590 -10.51 20.21 31.59
N GLY A 591 -10.94 21.31 32.21
CA GLY A 591 -10.11 22.16 33.08
C GLY A 591 -9.46 21.44 34.27
N ASP A 592 -10.15 20.43 34.83
CA ASP A 592 -9.67 19.59 35.93
C ASP A 592 -8.73 18.45 35.46
N ASN A 593 -8.36 18.42 34.16
CA ASN A 593 -7.55 17.36 33.54
C ASN A 593 -8.15 15.94 33.70
N ALA A 594 -9.48 15.82 33.73
CA ALA A 594 -10.15 14.54 33.91
C ALA A 594 -10.04 13.61 32.69
N PHE A 595 -9.52 14.08 31.55
CA PHE A 595 -9.36 13.32 30.32
C PHE A 595 -7.89 13.11 29.97
N VAL A 596 -7.49 11.84 29.89
CA VAL A 596 -6.12 11.42 29.54
C VAL A 596 -5.91 11.40 28.01
N SER A 597 -6.99 11.39 27.23
CA SER A 597 -6.96 11.31 25.77
C SER A 597 -8.18 11.97 25.10
N GLU A 598 -8.04 12.25 23.81
CA GLU A 598 -9.13 12.70 22.92
C GLU A 598 -10.32 11.73 22.97
N ASP A 599 -10.06 10.43 22.83
CA ASP A 599 -11.11 9.39 22.88
C ASP A 599 -11.78 9.33 24.26
N GLY A 600 -11.05 9.61 25.34
CA GLY A 600 -11.64 9.73 26.68
C GLY A 600 -12.66 10.87 26.77
N CYS A 601 -12.34 12.02 26.17
CA CYS A 601 -13.25 13.16 26.09
C CYS A 601 -14.47 12.86 25.19
N VAL A 602 -14.26 12.26 24.02
CA VAL A 602 -15.32 11.91 23.06
C VAL A 602 -16.26 10.83 23.64
N THR A 603 -15.70 9.82 24.32
CA THR A 603 -16.47 8.75 24.96
C THR A 603 -17.32 9.28 26.10
N TRP A 604 -16.77 10.17 26.93
CA TRP A 604 -17.54 10.81 28.00
C TRP A 604 -18.66 11.69 27.44
N ALA A 605 -18.39 12.49 26.40
CA ALA A 605 -19.39 13.35 25.77
C ALA A 605 -20.55 12.53 25.18
N ALA A 606 -20.24 11.44 24.48
CA ALA A 606 -21.25 10.51 23.97
C ALA A 606 -22.07 9.89 25.10
N ALA A 607 -21.42 9.41 26.17
CA ALA A 607 -22.10 8.82 27.33
C ALA A 607 -22.99 9.83 28.06
N TRP A 608 -22.55 11.08 28.22
CA TRP A 608 -23.31 12.14 28.87
C TRP A 608 -24.59 12.50 28.11
N LEU A 609 -24.52 12.58 26.77
CA LEU A 609 -25.65 12.85 25.89
C LEU A 609 -26.62 11.65 25.84
N SER A 610 -26.09 10.43 25.74
CA SER A 610 -26.89 9.21 25.78
C SER A 610 -27.65 9.06 27.10
N ALA A 611 -27.03 9.39 28.24
CA ALA A 611 -27.67 9.33 29.56
C ALA A 611 -28.87 10.29 29.72
N ARG A 612 -29.01 11.28 28.83
CA ARG A 612 -30.10 12.27 28.82
C ARG A 612 -31.07 12.11 27.66
N GLY A 613 -30.98 10.98 26.93
CA GLY A 613 -31.90 10.65 25.84
C GLY A 613 -31.63 11.37 24.51
N LEU A 614 -30.44 11.97 24.35
CA LEU A 614 -30.05 12.74 23.16
C LEU A 614 -29.14 11.89 22.23
N THR A 615 -29.57 10.68 21.90
CA THR A 615 -28.77 9.70 21.14
C THR A 615 -28.49 10.10 19.69
N SER A 616 -29.42 10.80 19.02
CA SER A 616 -29.20 11.31 17.66
C SER A 616 -28.18 12.46 17.62
N GLU A 617 -28.04 13.22 18.72
CA GLU A 617 -27.02 14.26 18.85
C GLU A 617 -25.67 13.65 19.19
N ALA A 618 -25.62 12.55 19.97
CA ALA A 618 -24.38 11.89 20.39
C ALA A 618 -23.47 11.46 19.21
N GLU A 619 -24.02 10.92 18.13
CA GLU A 619 -23.24 10.52 16.94
C GLU A 619 -22.69 11.73 16.16
N GLY A 620 -23.53 12.77 15.97
CA GLY A 620 -23.12 14.02 15.32
C GLY A 620 -22.08 14.79 16.13
N VAL A 621 -22.27 14.84 17.44
CA VAL A 621 -21.36 15.48 18.40
C VAL A 621 -20.03 14.74 18.48
N ALA A 622 -20.02 13.40 18.50
CA ALA A 622 -18.79 12.63 18.51
C ALA A 622 -17.95 12.86 17.24
N GLY A 623 -18.59 13.00 16.07
CA GLY A 623 -17.91 13.35 14.82
C GLY A 623 -17.30 14.75 14.84
N ILE A 624 -18.03 15.76 15.34
CA ILE A 624 -17.52 17.14 15.45
C ILE A 624 -16.41 17.24 16.49
N LEU A 625 -16.54 16.54 17.63
CA LEU A 625 -15.52 16.50 18.68
C LEU A 625 -14.24 15.83 18.18
N ARG A 626 -14.31 14.67 17.50
CA ARG A 626 -13.11 14.05 16.91
C ARG A 626 -12.43 14.96 15.89
N ALA A 627 -13.21 15.65 15.06
CA ALA A 627 -12.64 16.56 14.06
C ALA A 627 -11.96 17.79 14.71
N LYS A 628 -12.63 18.46 15.65
CA LYS A 628 -12.10 19.70 16.27
C LYS A 628 -11.06 19.42 17.36
N LEU A 629 -11.25 18.40 18.20
CA LEU A 629 -10.28 18.03 19.24
C LEU A 629 -9.06 17.34 18.66
N GLY A 630 -9.21 16.50 17.63
CA GLY A 630 -8.07 15.86 16.97
C GLY A 630 -7.11 16.85 16.33
N ALA A 631 -7.58 18.02 15.87
CA ALA A 631 -6.70 19.10 15.44
C ALA A 631 -5.94 19.73 16.62
N ILE A 632 -6.60 19.98 17.75
CA ILE A 632 -6.01 20.58 18.96
C ILE A 632 -4.98 19.65 19.59
N PHE A 633 -5.34 18.41 19.89
CA PHE A 633 -4.43 17.43 20.50
C PHE A 633 -3.20 17.18 19.64
N ARG A 634 -3.38 17.16 18.32
CA ARG A 634 -2.27 16.95 17.42
C ARG A 634 -1.33 18.15 17.32
N ARG A 635 -1.88 19.38 17.25
CA ARG A 635 -1.06 20.61 17.36
C ARG A 635 -0.23 20.56 18.64
N PHE A 636 -0.83 20.14 19.76
CA PHE A 636 -0.14 20.05 21.03
C PHE A 636 0.99 19.01 21.04
N ARG A 637 0.78 17.82 20.44
CA ARG A 637 1.86 16.81 20.29
C ARG A 637 3.05 17.37 19.51
N LEU A 638 2.76 18.05 18.40
CA LEU A 638 3.79 18.70 17.56
C LEU A 638 4.53 19.80 18.34
N GLN A 639 3.79 20.62 19.09
CA GLN A 639 4.35 21.68 19.93
C GLN A 639 5.26 21.12 21.03
N ARG A 640 4.82 20.07 21.74
CA ARG A 640 5.64 19.42 22.78
C ARG A 640 6.91 18.79 22.20
N GLY A 641 6.83 18.18 21.02
CA GLY A 641 8.01 17.71 20.29
C GLY A 641 8.99 18.84 20.03
N ALA A 642 8.51 19.98 19.52
CA ALA A 642 9.35 21.15 19.27
C ALA A 642 9.93 21.77 20.55
N GLU A 643 9.16 21.86 21.64
CA GLU A 643 9.63 22.32 22.96
C GLU A 643 10.75 21.42 23.51
N ALA A 644 10.59 20.10 23.39
CA ALA A 644 11.60 19.14 23.84
C ALA A 644 12.91 19.28 23.05
N ARG A 645 12.83 19.48 21.73
CA ARG A 645 14.03 19.76 20.90
C ARG A 645 14.63 21.12 21.24
N LEU A 646 13.82 22.17 21.39
CA LEU A 646 14.30 23.48 21.80
C LEU A 646 15.04 23.43 23.14
N ALA A 647 14.54 22.67 24.12
CA ALA A 647 15.19 22.50 25.41
C ALA A 647 16.54 21.76 25.32
N ALA A 648 16.72 20.88 24.32
CA ALA A 648 17.96 20.16 24.09
C ALA A 648 19.04 21.02 23.39
N HIS A 649 18.64 22.06 22.64
CA HIS A 649 19.55 22.92 21.88
C HIS A 649 19.90 24.21 22.65
N ARG A 650 21.04 24.19 23.33
CA ARG A 650 21.55 25.38 24.06
C ARG A 650 21.93 26.49 23.07
N GLY A 651 21.50 27.72 23.36
CA GLY A 651 21.83 28.91 22.55
C GLY A 651 20.73 29.37 21.60
N VAL A 652 19.61 28.64 21.50
CA VAL A 652 18.43 29.06 20.74
C VAL A 652 17.33 29.51 21.70
N ARG A 653 16.68 30.66 21.41
CA ARG A 653 15.67 31.24 22.33
C ARG A 653 14.26 30.76 22.03
N GLY A 654 13.93 30.52 20.77
CA GLY A 654 12.61 30.12 20.34
C GLY A 654 12.57 29.59 18.91
N VAL A 655 11.48 28.91 18.60
CA VAL A 655 11.20 28.31 17.29
C VAL A 655 9.73 28.47 16.94
N SER A 656 9.43 28.75 15.68
CA SER A 656 8.08 28.86 15.13
C SER A 656 7.91 27.88 13.99
N VAL A 657 6.80 27.15 14.00
CA VAL A 657 6.57 25.99 13.13
C VAL A 657 5.19 26.11 12.46
N ALA A 658 5.11 25.74 11.19
CA ALA A 658 3.86 25.48 10.50
C ALA A 658 3.89 24.13 9.79
N VAL A 659 2.78 23.39 9.84
CA VAL A 659 2.62 22.06 9.27
C VAL A 659 1.50 22.07 8.24
N MET A 660 1.73 21.48 7.09
CA MET A 660 0.81 21.42 5.95
C MET A 660 0.26 20.01 5.75
N ARG A 661 -0.97 19.92 5.24
CA ARG A 661 -1.63 18.66 4.87
C ARG A 661 -2.51 18.78 3.63
N PRO A 662 -2.77 17.65 2.93
CA PRO A 662 -3.84 17.60 1.94
C PRO A 662 -5.20 17.90 2.59
N THR A 663 -6.03 18.69 1.91
CA THR A 663 -7.42 19.00 2.30
C THR A 663 -8.37 17.95 1.71
N ALA A 664 -9.39 17.52 2.45
CA ALA A 664 -10.30 16.44 2.04
C ALA A 664 -10.95 16.67 0.65
N GLU A 665 -10.84 15.66 -0.22
CA GLU A 665 -11.37 15.64 -1.58
C GLU A 665 -12.78 15.04 -1.63
N GLY A 666 -13.66 15.70 -2.39
CA GLY A 666 -14.89 15.10 -2.88
C GLY A 666 -14.77 14.83 -4.39
N PRO A 667 -15.63 13.98 -4.97
CA PRO A 667 -15.55 13.51 -6.36
C PRO A 667 -15.68 14.59 -7.46
N ALA A 668 -15.74 15.87 -7.09
CA ALA A 668 -15.84 17.02 -7.99
C ALA A 668 -14.87 18.18 -7.63
N ARG A 669 -13.84 17.95 -6.80
CA ARG A 669 -12.95 19.02 -6.31
C ARG A 669 -11.49 18.81 -6.74
N PRO A 670 -10.78 19.85 -7.22
CA PRO A 670 -9.35 19.76 -7.54
C PRO A 670 -8.50 19.41 -6.31
N PHE A 671 -7.28 18.89 -6.47
CA PHE A 671 -6.35 18.65 -5.34
C PHE A 671 -6.07 19.95 -4.55
N GLY A 672 -6.14 19.89 -3.21
CA GLY A 672 -5.88 21.02 -2.32
C GLY A 672 -4.99 20.63 -1.14
N CYS A 673 -4.13 21.56 -0.69
CA CYS A 673 -3.34 21.40 0.54
C CYS A 673 -3.27 22.72 1.31
N GLY A 674 -3.32 22.65 2.65
CA GLY A 674 -3.42 23.82 3.51
C GLY A 674 -2.69 23.66 4.83
N VAL A 675 -2.60 24.74 5.60
CA VAL A 675 -1.93 24.75 6.91
C VAL A 675 -2.79 24.06 7.95
N ALA A 676 -2.35 22.90 8.42
CA ALA A 676 -3.03 22.09 9.42
C ALA A 676 -2.73 22.52 10.87
N ALA A 677 -1.54 23.05 11.12
CA ALA A 677 -1.12 23.54 12.44
C ALA A 677 -0.08 24.65 12.31
N ALA A 678 -0.08 25.60 13.24
CA ALA A 678 1.00 26.57 13.43
C ALA A 678 1.14 26.91 14.92
N PHE A 679 2.37 27.00 15.42
CA PHE A 679 2.66 27.25 16.83
C PHE A 679 4.08 27.82 17.02
N GLY A 680 4.32 28.47 18.15
CA GLY A 680 5.63 28.99 18.56
C GLY A 680 6.02 28.44 19.93
N CYS A 681 7.32 28.21 20.14
CA CYS A 681 7.89 27.70 21.38
C CYS A 681 9.03 28.62 21.84
N GLY A 682 9.17 28.85 23.14
CA GLY A 682 10.24 29.68 23.71
C GLY A 682 9.99 31.19 23.59
N ALA A 683 11.07 31.97 23.56
CA ALA A 683 11.02 33.42 23.53
C ALA A 683 11.20 33.96 22.11
N ALA A 684 10.30 34.83 21.67
CA ALA A 684 10.51 35.69 20.50
C ALA A 684 11.50 36.81 20.85
N ASP A 685 11.39 37.38 22.06
CA ASP A 685 12.29 38.40 22.58
C ASP A 685 12.44 38.19 24.09
N ALA A 686 13.60 37.70 24.52
CA ALA A 686 13.89 37.39 25.92
C ALA A 686 14.01 38.65 26.77
N GLU A 687 14.49 39.77 26.21
CA GLU A 687 14.67 41.02 26.94
C GLU A 687 13.31 41.70 27.18
N ARG A 688 12.39 41.60 26.22
CA ARG A 688 11.02 42.13 26.34
C ARG A 688 10.05 41.15 27.02
N GLY A 689 10.50 39.93 27.33
CA GLY A 689 9.64 38.86 27.85
C GLY A 689 8.57 38.39 26.85
N ALA A 690 8.77 38.62 25.56
CA ALA A 690 7.83 38.22 24.51
C ALA A 690 8.00 36.73 24.17
N LYS A 691 6.91 35.97 24.25
CA LYS A 691 6.87 34.55 23.86
C LYS A 691 6.80 34.42 22.33
N MET A 692 7.39 33.35 21.80
CA MET A 692 7.26 32.98 20.40
C MET A 692 5.85 32.48 20.13
N GLN A 693 5.16 33.07 19.16
CA GLN A 693 3.77 32.77 18.82
C GLN A 693 3.63 32.44 17.32
N PRO A 694 2.53 31.78 16.89
CA PRO A 694 2.27 31.56 15.46
C PRO A 694 2.23 32.87 14.65
N ALA A 695 1.84 33.98 15.27
CA ALA A 695 1.76 35.30 14.65
C ALA A 695 3.06 36.12 14.77
N SER A 696 4.12 35.58 15.39
CA SER A 696 5.42 36.25 15.48
C SER A 696 6.05 36.37 14.09
N LEU A 697 6.48 37.58 13.75
CA LEU A 697 7.22 37.87 12.53
C LEU A 697 8.68 37.50 12.76
N VAL A 698 9.20 36.60 11.92
CA VAL A 698 10.59 36.13 11.95
C VAL A 698 11.24 36.42 10.62
N GLN A 699 12.56 36.67 10.61
CA GLN A 699 13.30 36.75 9.36
C GLN A 699 13.36 35.37 8.72
N ILE A 700 12.73 35.23 7.55
CA ILE A 700 12.73 33.97 6.79
C ILE A 700 13.93 33.85 5.84
N ALA A 701 14.80 34.86 5.83
CA ALA A 701 16.06 34.87 5.10
C ALA A 701 15.87 34.41 3.64
N SER A 702 16.73 33.50 3.18
CA SER A 702 16.68 32.93 1.83
C SER A 702 15.41 32.14 1.48
N LEU A 703 14.54 31.76 2.43
CA LEU A 703 13.27 31.09 2.06
C LEU A 703 12.36 32.01 1.24
N SER A 704 12.55 33.33 1.36
CA SER A 704 11.83 34.33 0.58
C SER A 704 12.18 34.31 -0.92
N LYS A 705 13.32 33.72 -1.29
CA LYS A 705 13.75 33.57 -2.70
C LYS A 705 12.74 32.76 -3.51
N THR A 706 12.13 31.74 -2.93
CA THR A 706 11.08 30.94 -3.59
C THR A 706 9.84 31.78 -3.89
N VAL A 707 9.42 32.63 -2.95
CA VAL A 707 8.31 33.58 -3.15
C VAL A 707 8.68 34.63 -4.21
N GLY A 708 9.89 35.18 -4.12
CA GLY A 708 10.43 36.16 -5.06
C GLY A 708 10.52 35.62 -6.49
N THR A 709 10.92 34.35 -6.67
CA THR A 709 10.96 33.70 -7.98
C THR A 709 9.56 33.53 -8.56
N ALA A 710 8.61 33.01 -7.79
CA ALA A 710 7.22 32.87 -8.24
C ALA A 710 6.65 34.23 -8.67
N PHE A 711 6.86 35.26 -7.84
CA PHE A 711 6.45 36.62 -8.15
C PHE A 711 7.09 37.14 -9.44
N ALA A 712 8.41 37.01 -9.59
CA ALA A 712 9.14 37.51 -10.74
C ALA A 712 8.66 36.85 -12.03
N MET A 713 8.51 35.52 -12.02
CA MET A 713 8.00 34.77 -13.17
C MET A 713 6.61 35.26 -13.59
N GLU A 714 5.68 35.42 -12.63
CA GLU A 714 4.35 35.95 -12.90
C GLU A 714 4.38 37.41 -13.38
N PHE A 715 5.23 38.23 -12.78
CA PHE A 715 5.38 39.64 -13.11
C PHE A 715 5.82 39.85 -14.56
N PHE A 716 6.88 39.16 -15.00
CA PHE A 716 7.41 39.28 -16.37
C PHE A 716 6.50 38.59 -17.39
N ARG A 717 5.93 37.44 -17.05
CA ARG A 717 4.99 36.71 -17.93
C ARG A 717 3.76 37.54 -18.28
N ARG A 718 3.16 38.21 -17.30
CA ARG A 718 2.00 39.12 -17.53
C ARG A 718 2.32 40.30 -18.45
N ARG A 719 3.61 40.57 -18.66
CA ARG A 719 4.13 41.65 -19.51
C ARG A 719 4.66 41.15 -20.85
N GLY A 720 4.47 39.87 -21.16
CA GLY A 720 4.94 39.26 -22.41
C GLY A 720 6.46 39.12 -22.49
N ILE A 721 7.18 39.23 -21.37
CA ILE A 721 8.64 39.05 -21.31
C ILE A 721 8.91 37.57 -21.03
N ASP A 722 9.61 36.91 -21.95
CA ASP A 722 10.02 35.51 -21.78
C ASP A 722 11.11 35.39 -20.71
N PHE A 723 10.77 34.77 -19.59
CA PHE A 723 11.63 34.62 -18.43
C PHE A 723 12.88 33.75 -18.68
N PHE A 724 12.87 32.87 -19.69
CA PHE A 724 14.01 31.99 -20.00
C PHE A 724 14.85 32.51 -21.16
N ALA A 725 14.33 33.44 -21.96
CA ALA A 725 15.04 34.03 -23.10
C ALA A 725 15.54 35.45 -22.85
N ALA A 726 14.87 36.24 -21.99
CA ALA A 726 15.19 37.65 -21.83
C ALA A 726 16.56 37.88 -21.17
N GLY A 727 17.42 38.63 -21.87
CA GLY A 727 18.72 39.05 -21.38
C GLY A 727 18.64 40.22 -20.40
N VAL A 728 19.37 40.14 -19.30
CA VAL A 728 19.31 41.12 -18.21
C VAL A 728 19.78 42.51 -18.66
N ASN A 729 20.95 42.61 -19.30
CA ASN A 729 21.46 43.89 -19.80
C ASN A 729 20.56 44.49 -20.89
N ALA A 730 19.94 43.65 -21.72
CA ALA A 730 18.98 44.11 -22.72
C ALA A 730 17.76 44.76 -22.08
N LEU A 731 17.22 44.17 -21.00
CA LEU A 731 16.10 44.76 -20.26
C LEU A 731 16.47 46.08 -19.59
N PHE A 732 17.66 46.19 -18.98
CA PHE A 732 18.12 47.47 -18.42
C PHE A 732 18.24 48.57 -19.47
N ARG A 733 18.77 48.25 -20.66
CA ARG A 733 18.87 49.21 -21.78
C ARG A 733 17.50 49.61 -22.32
N GLN A 734 16.56 48.66 -22.43
CA GLN A 734 15.20 48.93 -22.90
C GLN A 734 14.45 49.90 -21.97
N HIS A 735 14.80 49.93 -20.68
CA HIS A 735 14.16 50.77 -19.67
C HIS A 735 15.06 51.93 -19.20
N ALA A 736 16.05 52.31 -20.02
CA ALA A 736 16.89 53.50 -19.86
C ALA A 736 16.35 54.68 -20.68
N ALA A 737 16.69 55.92 -20.31
CA ALA A 737 16.33 57.08 -21.13
C ALA A 737 17.25 57.14 -22.36
N ALA A 738 16.78 57.77 -23.45
CA ALA A 738 17.61 57.91 -24.66
C ALA A 738 18.90 58.72 -24.42
N ASP A 739 18.87 59.62 -23.42
CA ASP A 739 19.93 60.58 -23.13
C ASP A 739 20.70 60.25 -21.82
N GLU A 740 20.31 59.19 -21.10
CA GLU A 740 20.98 58.76 -19.85
C GLU A 740 21.30 57.25 -19.90
N PRO A 741 22.50 56.83 -19.47
CA PRO A 741 22.87 55.42 -19.45
C PRO A 741 21.96 54.62 -18.50
N ALA A 742 21.83 53.32 -18.79
CA ALA A 742 21.08 52.42 -17.92
C ALA A 742 21.61 52.48 -16.48
N ARG A 743 20.68 52.53 -15.52
CA ARG A 743 20.97 52.69 -14.09
C ARG A 743 21.96 51.64 -13.56
N PHE A 744 21.91 50.42 -14.09
CA PHE A 744 22.89 49.38 -13.83
C PHE A 744 23.12 48.55 -15.10
N GLN A 745 24.33 48.04 -15.27
CA GLN A 745 24.64 47.01 -16.26
C GLN A 745 25.55 45.97 -15.62
N VAL A 746 25.23 44.70 -15.86
CA VAL A 746 26.10 43.58 -15.49
C VAL A 746 27.40 43.70 -16.28
N GLN A 747 28.51 43.45 -15.59
CA GLN A 747 29.85 43.44 -16.17
C GLN A 747 30.53 42.11 -15.87
N ALA A 748 31.43 41.68 -16.77
CA ALA A 748 32.31 40.56 -16.50
C ALA A 748 33.37 40.94 -15.46
N ALA A 749 33.84 39.97 -14.69
CA ALA A 749 34.97 40.16 -13.78
C ALA A 749 36.28 40.35 -14.57
N ASP A 750 37.29 40.94 -13.93
CA ASP A 750 38.61 41.12 -14.55
C ASP A 750 39.19 39.77 -14.99
N GLY A 751 39.59 39.67 -16.27
CA GLY A 751 40.10 38.43 -16.87
C GLY A 751 39.04 37.49 -17.45
N CYS A 752 37.74 37.81 -17.31
CA CYS A 752 36.65 37.06 -17.93
C CYS A 752 36.21 37.67 -19.28
N PRO A 753 35.68 36.87 -20.22
CA PRO A 753 35.11 37.39 -21.47
C PRO A 753 33.97 38.39 -21.23
N ALA A 754 34.06 39.57 -21.85
CA ALA A 754 33.04 40.62 -21.72
C ALA A 754 31.66 40.18 -22.24
N GLU A 755 31.63 39.27 -23.22
CA GLU A 755 30.40 38.70 -23.78
C GLU A 755 29.56 37.92 -22.77
N TRP A 756 30.17 37.36 -21.72
CA TRP A 756 29.43 36.63 -20.68
C TRP A 756 28.41 37.51 -19.96
N ALA A 757 28.71 38.80 -19.77
CA ALA A 757 27.77 39.73 -19.16
C ALA A 757 26.49 39.91 -19.99
N GLU A 758 26.60 39.85 -21.32
CA GLU A 758 25.46 39.97 -22.24
C GLU A 758 24.64 38.68 -22.37
N GLN A 759 25.21 37.54 -21.96
CA GLN A 759 24.55 36.23 -22.00
C GLN A 759 23.72 35.92 -20.74
N VAL A 760 23.77 36.77 -19.70
CA VAL A 760 22.98 36.57 -18.48
C VAL A 760 21.50 36.77 -18.76
N LYS A 761 20.70 35.72 -18.51
CA LYS A 761 19.24 35.71 -18.67
C LYS A 761 18.53 35.76 -17.32
N LEU A 762 17.26 36.15 -17.30
CA LEU A 762 16.43 36.18 -16.08
C LEU A 762 16.42 34.84 -15.33
N ALA A 763 16.20 33.72 -16.03
CA ALA A 763 16.23 32.38 -15.44
C ALA A 763 17.57 32.05 -14.76
N HIS A 764 18.70 32.51 -15.31
CA HIS A 764 20.03 32.25 -14.73
C HIS A 764 20.19 32.87 -13.32
N LEU A 765 19.45 33.95 -13.02
CA LEU A 765 19.52 34.64 -11.74
C LEU A 765 18.90 33.79 -10.61
N VAL A 766 17.75 33.16 -10.89
CA VAL A 766 16.92 32.47 -9.87
C VAL A 766 17.17 30.98 -9.77
N ASN A 767 17.82 30.37 -10.78
CA ASN A 767 18.32 28.98 -10.69
C ASN A 767 19.80 28.92 -10.27
N HIS A 768 20.39 30.07 -9.91
CA HIS A 768 21.78 30.20 -9.47
C HIS A 768 22.85 29.78 -10.50
N THR A 769 22.58 29.92 -11.80
CA THR A 769 23.55 29.61 -12.88
C THR A 769 24.10 30.85 -13.59
N SER A 770 23.82 32.05 -13.10
CA SER A 770 24.24 33.32 -13.71
C SER A 770 25.75 33.58 -13.72
N GLY A 771 26.53 32.86 -12.92
CA GLY A 771 27.96 33.12 -12.74
C GLY A 771 28.25 34.42 -11.97
N LEU A 772 27.24 35.05 -11.37
CA LEU A 772 27.38 36.22 -10.50
C LEU A 772 27.86 35.76 -9.12
N GLY A 773 29.14 35.96 -8.81
CA GLY A 773 29.70 35.57 -7.51
C GLY A 773 29.21 36.50 -6.40
N MET A 774 28.42 35.98 -5.46
CA MET A 774 28.07 36.58 -4.15
C MET A 774 27.18 35.60 -3.38
N HIS A 775 27.77 34.68 -2.62
CA HIS A 775 27.04 33.63 -1.90
C HIS A 775 26.15 34.21 -0.78
N TYR A 776 26.75 35.02 0.10
CA TYR A 776 26.10 35.64 1.24
C TYR A 776 25.85 37.14 0.98
N VAL A 777 24.71 37.65 1.44
CA VAL A 777 24.28 39.06 1.28
C VAL A 777 24.37 39.74 2.66
N PRO A 778 25.29 40.70 2.86
CA PRO A 778 25.51 41.32 4.16
C PRO A 778 24.32 42.13 4.68
N GLY A 779 23.95 41.91 5.95
CA GLY A 779 22.97 42.73 6.65
C GLY A 779 23.57 44.03 7.20
N LYS A 780 22.73 45.03 7.44
CA LYS A 780 23.14 46.35 7.97
C LYS A 780 22.27 46.79 9.15
N ARG A 781 22.84 47.61 10.04
CA ARG A 781 22.11 48.28 11.15
C ARG A 781 21.52 49.61 10.70
N GLY A 782 20.39 50.02 11.30
CA GLY A 782 19.82 51.35 11.08
C GLY A 782 19.23 51.61 9.69
N GLY A 783 18.72 50.57 9.00
CA GLY A 783 17.98 50.70 7.74
C GLY A 783 18.48 49.78 6.62
N ARG A 784 17.62 49.58 5.61
CA ARG A 784 17.86 48.65 4.50
C ARG A 784 19.00 49.14 3.58
N PRO A 785 19.88 48.24 3.11
CA PRO A 785 20.87 48.58 2.08
C PRO A 785 20.23 48.96 0.75
N ASP A 786 20.78 49.97 0.07
CA ASP A 786 20.36 50.33 -1.29
C ASP A 786 20.86 49.27 -2.30
N VAL A 787 19.94 48.69 -3.06
CA VAL A 787 20.22 47.55 -3.95
C VAL A 787 21.20 47.90 -5.06
N GLU A 788 21.08 49.09 -5.65
CA GLU A 788 21.97 49.51 -6.74
C GLU A 788 23.39 49.72 -6.23
N ARG A 789 23.52 50.41 -5.10
CA ARG A 789 24.81 50.60 -4.44
C ARG A 789 25.42 49.27 -3.98
N CYS A 790 24.61 48.31 -3.53
CA CYS A 790 25.06 46.95 -3.25
C CYS A 790 25.65 46.27 -4.49
N LEU A 791 24.95 46.34 -5.63
CA LEU A 791 25.40 45.76 -6.90
C LEU A 791 26.70 46.40 -7.41
N ASN A 792 26.91 47.70 -7.14
CA ASN A 792 28.12 48.42 -7.50
C ASN A 792 29.29 48.26 -6.50
N GLY A 793 29.06 47.62 -5.34
CA GLY A 793 30.08 47.52 -4.28
C GLY A 793 30.32 48.83 -3.53
N GLU A 794 29.32 49.73 -3.53
CA GLU A 794 29.36 51.05 -2.91
C GLU A 794 28.68 51.09 -1.53
N GLU A 795 27.96 50.02 -1.15
CA GLU A 795 27.48 49.80 0.21
C GLU A 795 28.54 49.07 1.06
N SER A 796 28.60 49.42 2.34
CA SER A 796 29.56 48.81 3.27
C SER A 796 29.37 47.30 3.38
N GLY A 797 30.43 46.52 3.18
CA GLY A 797 30.41 45.05 3.21
C GLY A 797 30.11 44.40 1.86
N TYR A 798 29.77 45.16 0.81
CA TYR A 798 29.45 44.64 -0.50
C TYR A 798 30.63 44.74 -1.47
N GLN A 799 30.86 43.69 -2.24
CA GLN A 799 31.71 43.73 -3.43
C GLN A 799 30.85 43.94 -4.67
N ALA A 800 31.43 44.58 -5.68
CA ALA A 800 30.73 44.82 -6.94
C ALA A 800 30.38 43.48 -7.60
N VAL A 801 29.10 43.30 -7.96
CA VAL A 801 28.61 42.05 -8.54
C VAL A 801 29.08 41.94 -9.98
N ARG A 802 29.81 40.87 -10.30
CA ARG A 802 30.44 40.62 -11.61
C ARG A 802 30.23 39.18 -12.07
N VAL A 803 30.18 38.97 -13.38
CA VAL A 803 30.11 37.63 -13.98
C VAL A 803 31.51 37.04 -14.01
N CYS A 804 31.73 36.00 -13.21
CA CYS A 804 33.02 35.33 -13.05
C CYS A 804 33.04 33.91 -13.63
N GLN A 805 31.93 33.49 -14.23
CA GLN A 805 31.75 32.18 -14.85
C GLN A 805 30.77 32.31 -16.03
N GLU A 806 30.94 31.48 -17.06
CA GLU A 806 30.03 31.40 -18.19
C GLU A 806 28.58 31.14 -17.71
N PRO A 807 27.60 32.02 -18.03
CA PRO A 807 26.23 31.84 -17.58
C PRO A 807 25.60 30.54 -18.10
N GLY A 808 24.93 29.79 -17.23
CA GLY A 808 24.32 28.50 -17.55
C GLY A 808 25.28 27.30 -17.45
N SER A 809 26.59 27.52 -17.29
CA SER A 809 27.59 26.44 -17.30
C SER A 809 27.64 25.61 -16.01
N ALA A 810 27.44 26.23 -14.84
CA ALA A 810 27.37 25.51 -13.56
C ALA A 810 26.53 26.26 -12.52
N PHE A 811 26.08 25.53 -11.51
CA PHE A 811 25.41 26.09 -10.34
C PHE A 811 26.43 26.74 -9.41
N ARG A 812 26.10 27.95 -8.95
CA ARG A 812 26.80 28.67 -7.89
C ARG A 812 25.79 29.52 -7.12
N TYR A 813 25.44 29.08 -5.91
CA TYR A 813 24.46 29.78 -5.08
C TYR A 813 24.84 31.26 -4.92
N SER A 814 23.92 32.14 -5.29
CA SER A 814 24.19 33.56 -5.46
C SER A 814 23.01 34.42 -5.02
N GLY A 815 23.20 35.20 -3.96
CA GLY A 815 22.31 36.28 -3.57
C GLY A 815 22.39 37.48 -4.51
N GLY A 816 23.51 37.68 -5.21
CA GLY A 816 23.68 38.75 -6.19
C GLY A 816 22.67 38.68 -7.34
N GLY A 817 22.27 37.47 -7.75
CA GLY A 817 21.19 37.29 -8.73
C GLY A 817 19.83 37.83 -8.24
N TYR A 818 19.55 37.71 -6.95
CA TYR A 818 18.31 38.20 -6.33
C TYR A 818 18.31 39.72 -6.11
N LEU A 819 19.48 40.34 -5.88
CA LEU A 819 19.63 41.80 -5.93
C LEU A 819 19.31 42.33 -7.34
N LEU A 820 19.82 41.65 -8.36
CA LEU A 820 19.65 42.06 -9.74
C LEU A 820 18.20 41.92 -10.21
N ILE A 821 17.52 40.81 -9.86
CA ILE A 821 16.10 40.65 -10.21
C ILE A 821 15.22 41.63 -9.45
N GLN A 822 15.55 41.97 -8.19
CA GLN A 822 14.86 43.02 -7.44
C GLN A 822 14.95 44.37 -8.14
N LEU A 823 16.17 44.79 -8.52
CA LEU A 823 16.36 46.06 -9.22
C LEU A 823 15.62 46.07 -10.56
N LEU A 824 15.66 44.97 -11.32
CA LEU A 824 14.91 44.85 -12.58
C LEU A 824 13.40 44.99 -12.40
N LEU A 825 12.82 44.29 -11.42
CA LEU A 825 11.39 44.39 -11.13
C LEU A 825 10.98 45.83 -10.82
N GLN A 826 11.78 46.54 -10.02
CA GLN A 826 11.52 47.94 -9.69
C GLN A 826 11.66 48.87 -10.90
N VAL A 827 12.70 48.67 -11.73
CA VAL A 827 12.92 49.47 -12.95
C VAL A 827 11.78 49.30 -13.95
N VAL A 828 11.33 48.06 -14.17
CA VAL A 828 10.22 47.75 -15.08
C VAL A 828 8.89 48.28 -14.52
N ASP A 829 8.61 48.12 -13.22
CA ASP A 829 7.41 48.69 -12.58
C ASP A 829 7.34 50.21 -12.72
N ARG A 830 8.47 50.91 -12.50
CA ARG A 830 8.54 52.37 -12.66
C ARG A 830 8.17 52.78 -14.08
N PHE A 831 8.77 52.13 -15.08
CA PHE A 831 8.56 52.48 -16.47
C PHE A 831 7.08 52.34 -16.88
N GLU A 832 6.43 51.25 -16.50
CA GLU A 832 5.01 51.04 -16.81
C GLU A 832 4.09 52.01 -16.08
N ARG A 833 4.34 52.25 -14.79
CA ARG A 833 3.46 53.08 -13.96
C ARG A 833 3.59 54.56 -14.29
N ALA A 834 4.81 55.04 -14.48
CA ALA A 834 5.11 56.46 -14.61
C ALA A 834 5.38 56.89 -16.06
N GLY A 835 5.53 55.95 -16.99
CA GLY A 835 5.88 56.23 -18.39
C GLY A 835 7.25 56.88 -18.56
N THR A 836 8.13 56.79 -17.55
CA THR A 836 9.44 57.44 -17.53
C THR A 836 10.53 56.49 -17.05
N CYS A 837 11.73 56.67 -17.61
CA CYS A 837 12.95 55.97 -17.21
C CYS A 837 13.64 56.63 -16.00
N THR A 838 13.18 57.82 -15.58
CA THR A 838 13.77 58.59 -14.47
C THR A 838 12.79 58.70 -13.28
N GLY A 839 13.32 58.93 -12.08
CA GLY A 839 12.52 59.06 -10.86
C GLY A 839 12.65 57.87 -9.89
N PRO A 840 12.04 57.98 -8.69
CA PRO A 840 12.25 57.05 -7.60
C PRO A 840 11.67 55.67 -7.90
N LEU A 841 12.40 54.63 -7.48
CA LEU A 841 11.90 53.26 -7.48
C LEU A 841 11.00 53.04 -6.26
N ARG A 842 9.94 52.25 -6.44
CA ARG A 842 9.12 51.80 -5.30
C ARG A 842 9.82 50.65 -4.57
N PRO A 843 9.70 50.56 -3.24
CA PRO A 843 10.13 49.38 -2.48
C PRO A 843 9.49 48.11 -3.07
N ILE A 844 10.23 46.99 -3.10
CA ILE A 844 9.67 45.75 -3.69
C ILE A 844 8.45 45.29 -2.91
N GLY A 845 8.42 45.52 -1.59
CA GLY A 845 7.28 45.16 -0.75
C GLY A 845 5.97 45.79 -1.24
N GLU A 846 6.02 47.02 -1.75
CA GLU A 846 4.84 47.67 -2.31
C GLU A 846 4.43 47.14 -3.69
N ILE A 847 5.41 46.72 -4.50
CA ILE A 847 5.18 46.13 -5.83
C ILE A 847 4.58 44.73 -5.65
N MET A 848 5.06 44.00 -4.64
CA MET A 848 4.57 42.67 -4.27
C MET A 848 3.29 42.69 -3.45
N ALA A 849 2.84 43.83 -2.91
CA ALA A 849 1.72 43.89 -1.96
C ALA A 849 0.44 43.20 -2.43
N ARG A 850 0.15 43.21 -3.75
CA ARG A 850 -1.01 42.48 -4.31
C ARG A 850 -0.79 40.97 -4.42
N PHE A 851 0.46 40.56 -4.57
CA PHE A 851 0.87 39.16 -4.59
C PHE A 851 0.91 38.61 -3.16
N THR A 852 1.37 39.40 -2.18
CA THR A 852 1.62 39.00 -0.79
C THR A 852 0.47 39.33 0.19
N GLY A 853 -0.56 40.07 -0.24
CA GLY A 853 -1.62 40.64 0.61
C GLY A 853 -2.66 39.65 1.17
N SER A 854 -3.23 40.01 2.33
CA SER A 854 -3.82 39.14 3.37
C SER A 854 -5.34 38.91 3.32
N GLY A 855 -5.77 37.65 3.45
CA GLY A 855 -7.15 37.27 3.78
C GLY A 855 -7.36 36.98 5.27
N ALA A 856 -6.28 36.86 6.05
CA ALA A 856 -6.29 36.56 7.48
C ALA A 856 -5.13 37.26 8.22
N ALA A 857 -5.34 37.67 9.48
CA ALA A 857 -4.43 38.51 10.26
C ALA A 857 -3.12 37.82 10.72
N ASP A 858 -3.03 36.50 10.60
CA ASP A 858 -1.95 35.62 11.05
C ASP A 858 -1.10 35.04 9.89
N CYS A 859 -1.43 35.40 8.65
CA CYS A 859 -0.73 35.00 7.42
C CYS A 859 -0.16 36.24 6.75
N GLU A 860 1.05 36.62 7.13
CA GLU A 860 1.65 37.90 6.76
C GLU A 860 3.12 37.77 6.34
N MET A 861 3.47 38.41 5.22
CA MET A 861 4.84 38.61 4.74
C MET A 861 5.08 40.10 4.52
N ARG A 862 6.15 40.62 5.13
CA ARG A 862 6.48 42.04 5.21
C ARG A 862 7.92 42.30 4.82
N PHE A 863 8.12 43.55 4.44
CA PHE A 863 9.41 44.15 4.14
C PHE A 863 9.52 45.50 4.85
N ASP A 864 8.88 45.65 6.01
CA ASP A 864 8.82 46.93 6.71
C ASP A 864 10.14 47.17 7.47
N GLU A 865 10.56 48.43 7.60
CA GLU A 865 11.69 48.77 8.47
C GLU A 865 11.26 48.92 9.94
N GLU A 866 9.98 49.20 10.18
CA GLU A 866 9.42 49.41 11.51
C GLU A 866 9.40 48.12 12.34
N VAL A 867 9.96 48.19 13.56
CA VAL A 867 9.96 47.07 14.51
C VAL A 867 8.75 47.17 15.43
N SER A 868 7.74 46.35 15.17
CA SER A 868 6.62 46.11 16.09
C SER A 868 6.93 45.08 17.17
N GLN A 869 6.07 44.97 18.20
CA GLN A 869 6.15 43.92 19.23
C GLN A 869 5.99 42.49 18.70
N ARG A 870 5.51 42.31 17.45
CA ARG A 870 5.37 40.98 16.83
C ARG A 870 6.70 40.44 16.29
N HIS A 871 7.72 41.27 16.12
CA HIS A 871 9.00 40.83 15.58
C HIS A 871 9.80 40.05 16.63
N ALA A 872 10.29 38.88 16.22
CA ALA A 872 11.26 38.15 17.00
C ALA A 872 12.64 38.84 16.92
N CYS A 873 13.34 38.84 18.05
CA CYS A 873 14.73 39.22 18.15
C CYS A 873 15.61 38.01 17.82
N GLY A 874 16.60 38.19 16.95
CA GLY A 874 17.63 37.20 16.61
C GLY A 874 18.82 37.28 17.56
N TYR A 875 19.43 36.12 17.82
CA TYR A 875 20.51 35.97 18.81
C TYR A 875 21.75 35.31 18.22
N TYR A 876 22.92 35.83 18.57
CA TYR A 876 24.21 35.20 18.32
C TYR A 876 24.43 33.99 19.24
N PRO A 877 25.43 33.13 18.96
CA PRO A 877 25.71 31.93 19.77
C PRO A 877 26.03 32.22 21.24
N ASP A 878 26.53 33.42 21.56
CA ASP A 878 26.80 33.88 22.94
C ASP A 878 25.55 34.36 23.68
N GLY A 879 24.39 34.38 23.00
CA GLY A 879 23.10 34.78 23.54
C GLY A 879 22.83 36.28 23.50
N GLN A 880 23.70 37.09 22.89
CA GLN A 880 23.47 38.51 22.65
C GLN A 880 22.53 38.75 21.46
N ALA A 881 21.72 39.81 21.54
CA ALA A 881 20.88 40.24 20.42
C ALA A 881 21.73 40.74 19.23
N VAL A 882 21.29 40.43 18.01
CA VAL A 882 22.01 40.72 16.76
C VAL A 882 22.25 42.23 16.50
N ALA A 883 21.32 43.06 16.98
CA ALA A 883 21.38 44.51 17.00
C ALA A 883 20.39 45.06 18.06
N GLN A 884 20.36 46.38 18.26
CA GLN A 884 19.38 47.03 19.16
C GLN A 884 17.94 46.78 18.68
N GLU A 885 17.76 46.71 17.37
CA GLU A 885 16.51 46.43 16.68
C GLU A 885 16.14 44.93 16.71
N GLY A 886 17.02 44.08 17.25
CA GLY A 886 16.87 42.63 17.29
C GLY A 886 17.13 41.92 15.96
N ARG A 887 17.55 42.64 14.91
CA ARG A 887 17.82 42.08 13.58
C ARG A 887 18.75 42.98 12.77
N LEU A 888 19.37 42.45 11.74
CA LEU A 888 19.96 43.24 10.65
C LEU A 888 18.94 43.45 9.52
N PHE A 889 19.08 44.54 8.79
CA PHE A 889 18.27 44.83 7.61
C PHE A 889 19.00 44.34 6.35
N PHE A 890 18.29 43.58 5.52
CA PHE A 890 18.79 43.02 4.28
C PHE A 890 17.98 43.54 3.09
N PRO A 891 18.52 43.47 1.86
CA PRO A 891 17.76 43.66 0.64
C PRO A 891 16.58 42.69 0.56
N GLU A 892 15.41 43.24 0.17
CA GLU A 892 14.09 42.63 0.33
C GLU A 892 13.97 41.21 -0.25
N LEU A 893 14.22 41.02 -1.56
CA LEU A 893 14.07 39.70 -2.22
C LEU A 893 15.24 38.75 -1.97
N SER A 894 16.37 39.26 -1.48
CA SER A 894 17.55 38.44 -1.27
C SER A 894 17.50 37.71 0.07
N ALA A 895 17.17 38.44 1.14
CA ALA A 895 17.12 37.89 2.50
C ALA A 895 16.30 38.74 3.50
N GLY A 896 15.70 39.85 3.06
CA GLY A 896 15.10 40.87 3.92
C GLY A 896 13.62 40.69 4.24
N ALA A 897 13.01 39.59 3.82
CA ALA A 897 11.61 39.32 4.12
C ALA A 897 11.40 38.81 5.55
N GLU A 898 10.34 39.30 6.17
CA GLU A 898 9.84 38.83 7.45
C GLU A 898 8.47 38.22 7.27
N ALA A 899 8.25 37.01 7.76
CA ALA A 899 6.96 36.36 7.62
C ALA A 899 6.64 35.45 8.80
N THR A 900 5.37 35.10 8.97
CA THR A 900 5.00 33.97 9.83
C THR A 900 5.26 32.66 9.08
N PRO A 901 5.72 31.57 9.74
CA PRO A 901 5.84 30.26 9.09
C PRO A 901 4.53 29.78 8.46
N ARG A 902 3.39 30.17 9.06
CA ARG A 902 2.04 29.96 8.51
C ARG A 902 1.86 30.62 7.15
N CYS A 903 2.33 31.84 6.97
CA CYS A 903 2.27 32.54 5.69
C CYS A 903 3.08 31.81 4.60
N LEU A 904 4.30 31.41 4.93
CA LEU A 904 5.15 30.67 4.00
C LEU A 904 4.55 29.30 3.65
N ALA A 905 3.99 28.59 4.63
CA ALA A 905 3.29 27.33 4.42
C ALA A 905 2.05 27.48 3.53
N ALA A 906 1.29 28.57 3.68
CA ALA A 906 0.15 28.88 2.80
C ALA A 906 0.59 29.16 1.36
N PHE A 907 1.68 29.92 1.16
CA PHE A 907 2.27 30.14 -0.16
C PHE A 907 2.71 28.81 -0.81
N LEU A 908 3.45 27.97 -0.07
CA LEU A 908 3.87 26.65 -0.54
C LEU A 908 2.68 25.76 -0.90
N GLY A 909 1.59 25.83 -0.11
CA GLY A 909 0.37 25.11 -0.38
C GLY A 909 -0.28 25.54 -1.70
N SER A 910 -0.35 26.85 -1.94
CA SER A 910 -0.83 27.40 -3.22
C SER A 910 0.05 26.98 -4.40
N LEU A 911 1.37 26.93 -4.22
CA LEU A 911 2.31 26.49 -5.25
C LEU A 911 2.11 25.00 -5.59
N VAL A 912 1.97 24.12 -4.59
CA VAL A 912 1.68 22.69 -4.78
C VAL A 912 0.31 22.48 -5.43
N SER A 913 -0.71 23.24 -5.01
CA SER A 913 -2.02 23.20 -5.65
C SER A 913 -1.96 23.64 -7.12
N ALA A 914 -1.27 24.73 -7.45
CA ALA A 914 -1.08 25.17 -8.83
C ALA A 914 -0.34 24.12 -9.69
N PHE A 915 0.69 23.47 -9.14
CA PHE A 915 1.38 22.36 -9.82
C PHE A 915 0.42 21.20 -10.16
N ASN A 916 -0.47 20.83 -9.23
CA ASN A 916 -1.35 19.67 -9.42
C ASN A 916 -2.60 19.97 -10.27
N GLN A 917 -2.95 21.24 -10.53
CA GLN A 917 -4.13 21.61 -11.33
C GLN A 917 -4.13 21.09 -12.78
N ARG A 918 -2.96 20.84 -13.41
CA ARG A 918 -2.90 20.29 -14.79
C ARG A 918 -3.14 18.79 -14.87
N LEU A 919 -3.02 18.05 -13.77
CA LEU A 919 -3.41 16.64 -13.74
C LEU A 919 -4.95 16.48 -13.85
N ASP A 920 -5.72 17.53 -13.55
CA ASP A 920 -7.17 17.59 -13.76
C ASP A 920 -7.56 18.06 -15.19
N LEU A 921 -6.62 18.59 -15.99
CA LEU A 921 -6.88 19.08 -17.37
C LEU A 921 -7.10 17.96 -18.40
N LEU A 922 -6.84 16.69 -18.04
CA LEU A 922 -7.23 15.54 -18.86
C LEU A 922 -8.75 15.24 -18.79
N GLY A 923 -9.53 16.04 -18.04
CA GLY A 923 -10.99 15.97 -17.92
C GLY A 923 -11.80 17.09 -18.60
N GLY A 924 -11.18 17.98 -19.37
CA GLY A 924 -11.88 18.91 -20.28
C GLY A 924 -12.57 20.13 -19.64
N ARG A 925 -11.80 21.20 -19.40
CA ARG A 925 -12.18 22.63 -19.56
C ARG A 925 -10.95 23.52 -19.31
N LEU A 926 -10.74 24.52 -20.15
CA LEU A 926 -9.52 25.34 -20.23
C LEU A 926 -9.63 26.72 -19.57
N ASP A 927 -10.66 26.94 -18.74
CA ASP A 927 -11.04 28.31 -18.38
C ASP A 927 -10.99 28.51 -16.86
N GLY A 928 -9.84 28.99 -16.37
CA GLY A 928 -9.76 30.09 -15.39
C GLY A 928 -10.16 29.86 -13.93
N ALA A 929 -9.19 30.11 -13.04
CA ALA A 929 -9.31 30.45 -11.61
C ALA A 929 -9.94 29.40 -10.66
N ALA A 930 -9.41 29.35 -9.43
CA ALA A 930 -10.02 28.59 -8.35
C ALA A 930 -11.47 29.06 -8.12
N PRO A 931 -12.44 28.15 -7.86
CA PRO A 931 -13.83 28.55 -7.64
C PRO A 931 -13.94 29.52 -6.46
N PRO A 932 -14.89 30.49 -6.46
CA PRO A 932 -14.94 31.65 -5.55
C PRO A 932 -15.06 31.39 -4.03
N GLY A 933 -14.98 30.14 -3.57
CA GLY A 933 -14.94 29.79 -2.14
C GLY A 933 -13.59 29.25 -1.65
N ARG A 934 -12.67 28.87 -2.54
CA ARG A 934 -11.42 28.17 -2.17
C ARG A 934 -10.23 29.10 -1.90
N ALA A 935 -10.30 30.34 -2.40
CA ALA A 935 -9.28 31.37 -2.18
C ALA A 935 -9.15 31.77 -0.69
N ALA A 936 -10.19 31.57 0.12
CA ALA A 936 -10.17 31.81 1.55
C ALA A 936 -9.35 30.76 2.34
N GLU A 937 -9.28 29.51 1.87
CA GLU A 937 -8.57 28.40 2.56
C GLU A 937 -7.08 28.32 2.17
N LEU A 938 -6.73 28.69 0.93
CA LEU A 938 -5.36 28.65 0.38
C LEU A 938 -4.62 30.00 0.48
N GLY A 939 -5.32 31.06 0.86
CA GLY A 939 -4.85 32.45 0.79
C GLY A 939 -4.92 33.03 -0.63
N HIS A 940 -4.77 34.35 -0.77
CA HIS A 940 -4.87 35.09 -2.05
C HIS A 940 -3.85 34.68 -3.13
N TRP A 941 -2.88 33.83 -2.78
CA TRP A 941 -1.86 33.30 -3.68
C TRP A 941 -2.41 32.35 -4.75
N SER A 942 -3.52 31.65 -4.46
CA SER A 942 -4.12 30.66 -5.37
C SER A 942 -4.66 31.27 -6.67
N GLU A 943 -4.93 32.57 -6.68
CA GLU A 943 -5.34 33.34 -7.88
C GLU A 943 -4.14 33.96 -8.62
N SER A 944 -2.96 33.92 -8.00
CA SER A 944 -1.79 34.66 -8.45
C SER A 944 -0.70 33.79 -9.07
N ILE A 945 -0.64 32.49 -8.76
CA ILE A 945 0.36 31.54 -9.26
C ILE A 945 -0.25 30.65 -10.36
N SER A 946 0.30 30.69 -11.56
CA SER A 946 -0.10 29.79 -12.64
C SER A 946 0.50 28.40 -12.52
N HIS A 947 -0.17 27.42 -13.13
CA HIS A 947 0.34 26.07 -13.24
C HIS A 947 1.72 26.04 -13.93
N GLU A 948 1.91 26.81 -15.00
CA GLU A 948 3.18 26.88 -15.73
C GLU A 948 4.32 27.34 -14.81
N THR A 949 4.10 28.39 -14.03
CA THR A 949 5.08 28.86 -13.04
C THR A 949 5.40 27.75 -12.04
N ALA A 950 4.38 27.11 -11.46
CA ALA A 950 4.59 26.04 -10.47
C ALA A 950 5.34 24.82 -11.06
N ALA A 951 5.01 24.42 -12.29
CA ALA A 951 5.68 23.32 -12.99
C ALA A 951 7.15 23.61 -13.24
N LEU A 952 7.49 24.84 -13.66
CA LEU A 952 8.86 25.25 -13.90
C LEU A 952 9.66 25.38 -12.59
N MET A 953 9.04 25.85 -11.51
CA MET A 953 9.69 25.96 -10.21
C MET A 953 10.04 24.59 -9.60
N PHE A 954 9.18 23.59 -9.77
CA PHE A 954 9.42 22.21 -9.31
C PHE A 954 10.13 21.32 -10.33
N HIS A 955 10.39 21.82 -11.54
CA HIS A 955 11.14 21.09 -12.53
C HIS A 955 12.64 21.10 -12.19
N ALA A 956 13.18 19.93 -11.89
CA ALA A 956 14.61 19.70 -11.76
C ALA A 956 14.99 18.48 -12.59
N ASP A 957 15.71 18.69 -13.69
CA ASP A 957 16.24 17.60 -14.51
C ASP A 957 17.64 17.18 -14.00
N PRO A 958 17.78 16.00 -13.38
CA PRO A 958 19.03 15.56 -12.78
C PRO A 958 20.16 15.37 -13.79
N ARG A 959 19.87 15.42 -15.11
CA ARG A 959 20.84 15.32 -16.19
C ARG A 959 21.47 16.66 -16.56
N GLU A 960 20.91 17.78 -16.10
CA GLU A 960 21.45 19.09 -16.40
C GLU A 960 22.86 19.24 -15.79
N PRO A 961 23.87 19.69 -16.57
CA PRO A 961 25.26 19.70 -16.12
C PRO A 961 25.49 20.51 -14.84
N TYR A 962 24.71 21.56 -14.62
CA TYR A 962 24.82 22.41 -13.44
C TYR A 962 24.31 21.75 -12.15
N ASN A 963 23.54 20.65 -12.21
CA ASN A 963 23.04 19.96 -11.01
C ASN A 963 24.13 19.25 -10.20
N ALA A 964 25.30 18.96 -10.78
CA ALA A 964 26.41 18.35 -10.05
C ALA A 964 26.86 19.23 -8.85
N ALA A 965 27.03 20.54 -9.07
CA ALA A 965 27.41 21.47 -8.01
C ALA A 965 26.27 21.77 -7.02
N ALA A 966 25.01 21.68 -7.43
CA ALA A 966 23.87 21.77 -6.52
C ALA A 966 23.80 20.59 -5.54
N LYS A 967 24.17 19.39 -6.01
CA LYS A 967 24.30 18.18 -5.17
C LYS A 967 25.45 18.28 -4.19
N GLU A 968 26.59 18.86 -4.58
CA GLU A 968 27.68 19.12 -3.63
C GLU A 968 27.27 20.14 -2.54
N PHE A 969 26.43 21.11 -2.90
CA PHE A 969 26.01 22.18 -1.97
C PHE A 969 24.96 21.72 -0.95
N MET A 970 23.88 21.05 -1.41
CA MET A 970 22.73 20.69 -0.56
C MET A 970 22.25 19.23 -0.74
N ASN A 971 22.96 18.42 -1.52
CA ASN A 971 22.59 17.04 -1.86
C ASN A 971 21.22 16.88 -2.55
N VAL A 972 20.82 17.87 -3.33
CA VAL A 972 19.51 17.94 -4.01
C VAL A 972 19.66 18.51 -5.41
N ASP A 973 18.68 18.23 -6.28
CA ASP A 973 18.64 18.86 -7.61
C ASP A 973 18.14 20.33 -7.45
N VAL A 974 18.61 21.25 -8.31
CA VAL A 974 18.14 22.63 -8.34
C VAL A 974 17.02 22.80 -9.38
N GLY A 975 15.89 23.36 -8.93
CA GLY A 975 14.81 23.84 -9.79
C GLY A 975 14.87 25.36 -9.97
N VAL A 976 13.83 25.96 -10.56
CA VAL A 976 13.74 27.42 -10.72
C VAL A 976 13.18 28.03 -9.42
N GLY A 977 14.06 28.41 -8.49
CA GLY A 977 13.69 29.07 -7.21
C GLY A 977 13.32 28.14 -6.04
N ALA A 978 13.36 26.82 -6.22
CA ALA A 978 13.29 25.84 -5.15
C ALA A 978 14.24 24.68 -5.44
N PHE A 979 14.75 24.04 -4.39
CA PHE A 979 15.49 22.78 -4.56
C PHE A 979 14.53 21.60 -4.51
N VAL A 980 14.88 20.52 -5.20
CA VAL A 980 14.06 19.32 -5.32
C VAL A 980 14.86 18.13 -4.80
N ALA A 981 14.42 17.60 -3.66
CA ALA A 981 14.90 16.35 -3.09
C ALA A 981 14.01 15.18 -3.54
N ARG A 982 14.59 13.97 -3.53
CA ARG A 982 13.89 12.71 -3.78
C ARG A 982 13.95 11.87 -2.52
N ALA A 983 12.80 11.48 -1.99
CA ALA A 983 12.66 10.61 -0.83
C ALA A 983 11.77 9.43 -1.24
N GLY A 984 12.38 8.33 -1.69
CA GLY A 984 11.66 7.22 -2.32
C GLY A 984 10.81 7.69 -3.50
N ASP A 985 9.49 7.49 -3.41
CA ASP A 985 8.54 7.95 -4.44
C ASP A 985 8.10 9.42 -4.26
N ASN A 986 8.48 10.07 -3.15
CA ASN A 986 8.20 11.47 -2.89
C ASN A 986 9.21 12.41 -3.60
N LEU A 987 8.67 13.42 -4.29
CA LEU A 987 9.42 14.60 -4.71
C LEU A 987 9.12 15.74 -3.74
N VAL A 988 10.18 16.26 -3.13
CA VAL A 988 10.10 17.22 -2.03
C VAL A 988 10.75 18.52 -2.46
N ALA A 989 9.96 19.60 -2.51
CA ALA A 989 10.51 20.93 -2.66
C ALA A 989 11.02 21.40 -1.30
N CYS A 990 12.28 21.83 -1.22
CA CYS A 990 12.90 22.23 0.02
C CYS A 990 13.83 23.45 -0.16
N HIS A 991 14.10 24.14 0.95
CA HIS A 991 15.10 25.21 1.00
C HIS A 991 15.53 25.42 2.46
N GLN A 992 16.81 25.67 2.69
CA GLN A 992 17.37 26.09 3.99
C GLN A 992 17.77 27.56 3.96
N ALA A 993 17.72 28.26 5.08
CA ALA A 993 18.02 29.68 5.13
C ALA A 993 18.71 30.08 6.41
N ALA A 994 19.55 31.12 6.28
CA ALA A 994 20.30 31.72 7.36
C ALA A 994 20.38 33.24 7.17
N ASN A 995 20.10 33.96 8.24
CA ASN A 995 20.51 35.35 8.48
C ASN A 995 21.19 35.37 9.85
N ASP A 996 21.92 36.43 10.17
CA ASP A 996 22.50 36.64 11.49
C ASP A 996 21.41 36.54 12.56
N GLY A 997 21.55 35.54 13.43
CA GLY A 997 20.60 35.20 14.50
C GLY A 997 19.27 34.59 14.08
N PHE A 998 19.14 34.12 12.84
CA PHE A 998 17.99 33.33 12.39
C PHE A 998 18.39 32.13 11.52
N ARG A 999 17.69 31.01 11.69
CA ARG A 999 17.79 29.83 10.81
C ARG A 999 16.39 29.37 10.42
N GLY A 1000 16.25 28.83 9.23
CA GLY A 1000 14.97 28.31 8.76
C GLY A 1000 15.08 27.22 7.72
N LEU A 1001 14.03 26.41 7.61
CA LEU A 1001 13.88 25.37 6.61
C LEU A 1001 12.40 25.22 6.25
N TYR A 1002 12.13 24.96 4.97
CA TYR A 1002 10.88 24.33 4.58
C TYR A 1002 11.14 23.05 3.80
N ALA A 1003 10.19 22.12 3.90
CA ALA A 1003 10.09 20.94 3.04
C ALA A 1003 8.60 20.69 2.73
N VAL A 1004 8.25 20.48 1.47
CA VAL A 1004 6.87 20.18 1.05
C VAL A 1004 6.87 19.13 -0.06
N VAL A 1005 6.07 18.09 0.12
CA VAL A 1005 5.90 17.03 -0.87
C VAL A 1005 4.93 17.51 -1.94
N PHE A 1006 5.42 17.74 -3.16
CA PHE A 1006 4.58 18.21 -4.27
C PHE A 1006 4.12 17.09 -5.20
N SER A 1007 4.78 15.92 -5.14
CA SER A 1007 4.43 14.69 -5.86
C SER A 1007 4.85 13.47 -5.04
N GLY A 1008 4.10 12.36 -5.13
CA GLY A 1008 4.36 11.13 -4.36
C GLY A 1008 3.24 10.73 -3.39
N PRO A 1009 3.39 9.63 -2.64
CA PRO A 1009 2.37 9.14 -1.70
C PRO A 1009 2.03 10.15 -0.58
N ASP A 1010 2.96 11.03 -0.20
CA ASP A 1010 2.76 12.03 0.85
C ASP A 1010 2.41 13.42 0.32
N ARG A 1011 2.00 13.51 -0.95
CA ARG A 1011 1.68 14.78 -1.61
C ARG A 1011 0.77 15.67 -0.76
N GLY A 1012 1.19 16.93 -0.58
CA GLY A 1012 0.49 17.94 0.22
C GLY A 1012 0.90 17.97 1.70
N LYS A 1013 1.70 17.02 2.19
CA LYS A 1013 2.37 17.13 3.49
C LYS A 1013 3.54 18.11 3.37
N GLY A 1014 3.73 18.95 4.38
CA GLY A 1014 4.79 19.96 4.39
C GLY A 1014 5.08 20.48 5.79
N VAL A 1015 6.26 21.06 5.97
CA VAL A 1015 6.69 21.69 7.22
C VAL A 1015 7.51 22.95 6.91
N VAL A 1016 7.29 24.00 7.69
CA VAL A 1016 8.12 25.21 7.75
C VAL A 1016 8.57 25.38 9.19
N VAL A 1017 9.87 25.53 9.41
CA VAL A 1017 10.49 25.74 10.73
C VAL A 1017 11.39 26.96 10.64
N VAL A 1018 11.25 27.91 11.57
CA VAL A 1018 12.14 29.08 11.68
C VAL A 1018 12.47 29.31 13.15
N ALA A 1019 13.73 29.52 13.47
CA ALA A 1019 14.24 29.73 14.83
C ALA A 1019 15.04 31.02 14.92
N ASN A 1020 14.95 31.70 16.07
CA ASN A 1020 15.70 32.92 16.36
C ASN A 1020 17.03 32.62 17.08
N GLY A 1021 17.92 31.96 16.35
CA GLY A 1021 19.31 31.78 16.74
C GLY A 1021 20.19 31.63 15.52
N ASP A 1022 21.50 31.77 15.73
CA ASP A 1022 22.51 31.67 14.67
C ASP A 1022 22.91 30.19 14.44
N ASP A 1023 24.20 29.85 14.44
CA ASP A 1023 24.67 28.47 14.19
C ASP A 1023 24.03 27.39 15.07
N PRO A 1024 23.80 27.58 16.39
CA PRO A 1024 23.14 26.59 17.22
C PRO A 1024 21.69 26.28 16.79
N ALA A 1025 21.05 27.18 16.04
CA ALA A 1025 19.69 26.96 15.56
C ALA A 1025 19.62 26.06 14.33
N ALA A 1026 20.71 25.87 13.59
CA ALA A 1026 20.75 25.01 12.40
C ALA A 1026 20.37 23.54 12.71
N PRO A 1027 20.98 22.86 13.71
CA PRO A 1027 20.57 21.50 14.06
C PRO A 1027 19.16 21.47 14.69
N LEU A 1028 18.74 22.50 15.43
CA LEU A 1028 17.38 22.59 15.97
C LEU A 1028 16.33 22.57 14.86
N VAL A 1029 16.48 23.39 13.83
CA VAL A 1029 15.46 23.45 12.76
C VAL A 1029 15.34 22.12 12.02
N SER A 1030 16.44 21.39 11.85
CA SER A 1030 16.47 20.04 11.29
C SER A 1030 15.78 19.03 12.21
N ASP A 1031 16.10 19.02 13.50
CA ASP A 1031 15.50 18.10 14.48
C ASP A 1031 13.99 18.31 14.62
N VAL A 1032 13.55 19.57 14.64
CA VAL A 1032 12.13 19.91 14.68
C VAL A 1032 11.44 19.48 13.38
N ALA A 1033 12.07 19.68 12.22
CA ALA A 1033 11.50 19.22 10.95
C ALA A 1033 11.38 17.69 10.89
N LEU A 1034 12.40 16.94 11.34
CA LEU A 1034 12.37 15.49 11.45
C LEU A 1034 11.29 15.01 12.43
N GLU A 1035 11.18 15.67 13.58
CA GLU A 1035 10.14 15.36 14.57
C GLU A 1035 8.74 15.55 13.99
N VAL A 1036 8.52 16.63 13.23
CA VAL A 1036 7.27 16.85 12.50
C VAL A 1036 7.06 15.77 11.43
N MET A 1037 8.06 15.47 10.58
CA MET A 1037 7.95 14.44 9.54
C MET A 1037 7.63 13.05 10.13
N ARG A 1038 8.20 12.74 11.30
CA ARG A 1038 7.94 11.50 12.06
C ARG A 1038 6.51 11.46 12.59
N LEU A 1039 6.05 12.53 13.24
CA LEU A 1039 4.69 12.63 13.79
C LEU A 1039 3.61 12.71 12.71
N GLU A 1040 3.95 13.27 11.54
CA GLU A 1040 3.11 13.34 10.34
C GLU A 1040 3.25 12.12 9.42
N GLN A 1041 4.08 11.14 9.82
CA GLN A 1041 4.28 9.86 9.13
C GLN A 1041 4.62 10.04 7.65
N TRP A 1042 5.67 10.81 7.34
CA TRP A 1042 6.19 10.89 5.98
C TRP A 1042 6.83 9.56 5.59
N SER A 1043 6.45 9.04 4.43
CA SER A 1043 7.05 7.84 3.84
C SER A 1043 8.45 8.15 3.32
N ASP A 1044 9.32 7.14 3.29
CA ASP A 1044 10.65 7.20 2.68
C ASP A 1044 11.61 8.25 3.26
N VAL A 1045 11.43 8.64 4.54
CA VAL A 1045 12.36 9.48 5.32
C VAL A 1045 13.12 8.60 6.32
N ASP A 1046 14.46 8.61 6.26
CA ASP A 1046 15.31 7.90 7.24
C ASP A 1046 15.50 8.77 8.50
N PHE A 1047 15.10 8.25 9.65
CA PHE A 1047 15.25 8.92 10.93
C PHE A 1047 16.53 8.42 11.61
N PRO A 1048 17.49 9.29 11.94
CA PRO A 1048 18.68 8.86 12.68
C PRO A 1048 18.27 8.21 14.01
N ALA A 1049 18.94 7.12 14.39
CA ALA A 1049 18.73 6.51 15.71
C ALA A 1049 19.12 7.54 16.77
N CYS A 1050 18.13 8.00 17.52
CA CYS A 1050 18.39 8.37 18.91
C CYS A 1050 18.76 7.08 19.64
N ASP A 1051 19.84 7.13 20.42
CA ASP A 1051 20.41 5.97 21.12
C ASP A 1051 19.37 5.15 21.91
N ASP A 1052 19.62 3.84 21.94
CA ASP A 1052 18.89 2.74 22.61
C ASP A 1052 17.63 2.18 21.92
N GLU A 1053 17.80 1.46 20.79
CA GLU A 1053 17.15 0.14 20.51
C GLU A 1053 17.68 -0.51 19.20
N PRO A 1054 17.69 -1.85 19.06
CA PRO A 1054 18.33 -2.54 17.94
C PRO A 1054 17.48 -2.51 16.65
N ARG A 1055 18.08 -2.03 15.56
CA ARG A 1055 17.47 -1.98 14.21
C ARG A 1055 17.61 -3.32 13.45
N PRO A 1056 16.62 -3.72 12.61
CA PRO A 1056 16.86 -4.50 11.41
C PRO A 1056 17.28 -3.56 10.26
N SER A 1057 18.33 -3.94 9.55
CA SER A 1057 19.02 -3.11 8.55
C SER A 1057 18.19 -2.85 7.28
N ASN A 1058 17.83 -1.59 7.02
CA ASN A 1058 17.41 -1.13 5.69
C ASN A 1058 18.53 -0.38 4.99
N ARG A 1059 18.70 -0.66 3.68
CA ARG A 1059 19.84 -0.27 2.87
C ARG A 1059 19.83 1.22 2.54
N ARG A 1060 20.94 1.87 2.91
CA ARG A 1060 21.51 3.19 2.54
C ARG A 1060 20.68 4.07 1.57
N CYS A 1061 20.08 5.13 2.12
CA CYS A 1061 20.02 6.43 1.48
C CYS A 1061 21.18 7.28 2.01
N GLU A 1062 22.03 7.80 1.13
CA GLU A 1062 23.02 8.81 1.48
C GLU A 1062 22.36 10.20 1.44
N GLY A 1063 22.25 10.82 2.62
CA GLY A 1063 22.07 12.25 2.81
C GLY A 1063 20.63 12.76 2.73
N LEU A 1064 19.92 12.79 3.86
CA LEU A 1064 18.73 13.63 4.00
C LEU A 1064 18.92 14.80 4.99
N LEU A 1065 19.73 14.68 6.04
CA LEU A 1065 20.09 15.81 6.91
C LEU A 1065 21.45 15.57 7.60
N ALA A 1066 22.56 15.85 6.91
CA ALA A 1066 23.84 16.07 7.57
C ALA A 1066 24.03 17.59 7.72
N ALA A 1067 24.21 18.07 8.94
CA ALA A 1067 24.59 19.47 9.20
C ALA A 1067 25.83 19.80 8.35
N PRO A 1068 25.87 20.94 7.62
CA PRO A 1068 27.12 21.39 7.04
C PRO A 1068 28.10 21.62 8.18
N ALA A 1069 29.31 21.09 8.04
CA ALA A 1069 30.42 21.45 8.90
C ALA A 1069 30.56 23.00 8.94
N PRO A 1070 30.98 23.60 10.06
CA PRO A 1070 31.26 25.02 10.09
C PRO A 1070 32.32 25.30 9.02
N VAL A 1071 31.95 26.05 7.99
CA VAL A 1071 32.91 26.54 6.99
C VAL A 1071 33.71 27.64 7.69
N ALA A 1072 34.83 27.23 8.27
CA ALA A 1072 35.93 28.12 8.60
C ALA A 1072 36.63 28.49 7.27
N ASP A 1073 36.21 29.61 6.68
CA ASP A 1073 37.02 30.78 6.26
C ASP A 1073 36.16 31.75 5.44
#